data_AF-A0A151U1P5-F1
#
_entry.id   AF-A0A151U1P5-F1
#
_cell.length_a   1.000
_cell.length_b   1.000
_cell.length_c   1.000
_cell.angle_alpha   90.00
_cell.angle_beta   90.00
_cell.angle_gamma   90.00
#
_symmetry.space_group_name_H-M   'P 1'
#
loop_
_entity.id
_entity.type
_entity.pdbx_description
1 polymer ?
#
loop_
_entity_poly.entity_id
_entity_poly.type
_entity_poly.pdbx_seq_one_letter_code
_entity_poly.pdbx_strand_id
1 'polypeptide(L)'
;MEDKVAATSEGQPIRCKAAVCRKAGEPLSIEEIIVAPPMPREVRIRVICTSLCHSDITFWKMQVPPAICPRILGHEAVGIVESVGEDVSEVTKGDVVVPIFLPDCGECVDCKSSNSNLCSKFEFNVSPWMPRYATSRFTDLKGETIHHFLFVSSFSEYTVVDIANLTKIDPTIPPNRACLLSCGVSTGVGAAWRTAGVKPGSSVAIFGLGSIGLANVVFSFSILWFIILKHSLEVIGFLVIIEMTGGGADYCFECVGMASLVQEAYASCRKGWGKTIVLGVDKPGSKLSLSCSEVLISGKSLMGCLFGGLKPKSHVPILLKRYMDKVHPAIYPRILGHEAIGVVESVGEDVIEVTKGDVVVPIFLPDCGECIDCKSSKSNLCSKFPFEVSPWMPRYGTSRFTDSKGEIIHHFLSVSSFSEYTVVDIANLVKIDPAIPPNRACLISCGISAGVGAAWRTAGVEPGSTVAIFGLGSIGLAVAEGARLCGATKIIGVDVNPEKYEIGKKFGLTDFVHGGESENKSVSKVIIEMTGGGADYCFECAGMASLMHEAYASCRKGWGKTIVLGVDKPGSKLSLSCSEVLISGKSLMGCLFGGLKPKSHVPILLKRYMDKELNLDGFVTHEVEFKDINKAFDLLIEGQCLRCVIWMDK
;
A
#
# COMPACT_ATOMS: atom_id res chain seq x y z
N MET A 1 -7.61 19.10 -38.31
CA MET A 1 -6.34 19.46 -38.97
C MET A 1 -5.48 18.21 -38.90
N GLU A 2 -5.12 17.71 -40.07
CA GLU A 2 -4.78 16.32 -40.40
C GLU A 2 -3.74 15.63 -39.50
N ASP A 3 -3.99 14.32 -39.32
CA ASP A 3 -3.04 13.30 -38.89
C ASP A 3 -1.73 13.41 -39.68
N LYS A 4 -0.70 13.97 -39.05
CA LYS A 4 0.68 13.69 -39.46
C LYS A 4 0.99 12.26 -39.07
N VAL A 5 0.87 11.36 -40.04
CA VAL A 5 1.50 10.04 -40.05
C VAL A 5 2.95 10.23 -39.60
N ALA A 6 3.26 9.81 -38.37
CA ALA A 6 4.60 9.86 -37.83
C ALA A 6 5.48 8.94 -38.69
N ALA A 7 6.41 9.53 -39.45
CA ALA A 7 7.44 8.77 -40.16
C ALA A 7 8.13 7.85 -39.14
N THR A 8 8.18 6.55 -39.44
CA THR A 8 8.79 5.55 -38.56
C THR A 8 10.30 5.83 -38.46
N SER A 9 10.79 6.21 -37.28
CA SER A 9 12.22 6.44 -36.96
C SER A 9 13.08 5.17 -36.95
N GLU A 10 12.50 4.04 -37.36
CA GLU A 10 13.08 2.71 -37.29
C GLU A 10 14.27 2.59 -38.25
N GLY A 11 15.43 2.18 -37.72
CA GLY A 11 16.68 2.12 -38.47
C GLY A 11 17.35 3.47 -38.78
N GLN A 12 16.79 4.59 -38.33
CA GLN A 12 17.34 5.94 -38.54
C GLN A 12 17.85 6.55 -37.23
N PRO A 13 18.88 7.43 -37.25
CA PRO A 13 19.26 8.22 -36.09
C PRO A 13 18.11 9.12 -35.61
N ILE A 14 17.95 9.28 -34.30
CA ILE A 14 16.95 10.15 -33.68
C ILE A 14 17.64 11.39 -33.12
N ARG A 15 17.11 12.58 -33.45
CA ARG A 15 17.45 13.82 -32.76
C ARG A 15 16.53 14.02 -31.57
N CYS A 16 17.07 14.15 -30.36
CA CYS A 16 16.28 14.34 -29.15
C CYS A 16 17.03 15.14 -28.08
N LYS A 17 16.36 15.51 -27.00
CA LYS A 17 16.96 16.21 -25.87
C LYS A 17 17.63 15.25 -24.88
N ALA A 18 18.73 15.70 -24.28
CA ALA A 18 19.41 15.02 -23.17
C ALA A 18 20.05 16.01 -22.20
N ALA A 19 20.23 15.59 -20.95
CA ALA A 19 21.03 16.31 -19.97
C ALA A 19 22.47 15.78 -20.01
N VAL A 20 23.38 16.57 -20.59
CA VAL A 20 24.77 16.21 -20.83
C VAL A 20 25.67 16.78 -19.73
N CYS A 21 26.42 15.91 -19.08
CA CYS A 21 27.52 16.29 -18.20
C CYS A 21 28.75 16.59 -19.08
N ARG A 22 29.03 17.87 -19.33
CA ARG A 22 30.19 18.31 -20.13
C ARG A 22 31.49 18.31 -19.31
N LYS A 23 31.39 18.54 -18.00
CA LYS A 23 32.53 18.54 -17.08
C LYS A 23 32.09 18.16 -15.67
N ALA A 24 33.00 17.50 -14.94
CA ALA A 24 32.73 17.01 -13.59
C ALA A 24 32.34 18.16 -12.64
N GLY A 25 31.22 17.98 -11.92
CA GLY A 25 30.70 18.91 -10.92
C GLY A 25 30.05 20.18 -11.46
N GLU A 26 30.04 20.39 -12.79
CA GLU A 26 29.38 21.54 -13.41
C GLU A 26 27.90 21.22 -13.74
N PRO A 27 27.00 22.21 -13.74
CA PRO A 27 25.59 21.99 -14.07
C PRO A 27 25.41 21.22 -15.39
N LEU A 28 24.45 20.29 -15.42
CA LEU A 28 24.14 19.52 -16.63
C LEU A 28 23.55 20.47 -17.69
N SER A 29 24.02 20.31 -18.93
CA SER A 29 23.57 21.09 -20.08
C SER A 29 22.41 20.37 -20.78
N ILE A 30 21.28 21.04 -21.00
CA ILE A 30 20.19 20.48 -21.81
C ILE A 30 20.50 20.73 -23.29
N GLU A 31 20.77 19.65 -24.01
CA GLU A 31 21.25 19.71 -25.38
C GLU A 31 20.43 18.82 -26.30
N GLU A 32 20.36 19.21 -27.57
CA GLU A 32 19.93 18.29 -28.62
C GLU A 32 21.11 17.41 -29.03
N ILE A 33 20.87 16.10 -29.07
CA ILE A 33 21.85 15.07 -29.41
C ILE A 33 21.29 14.18 -30.52
N ILE A 34 22.18 13.39 -31.12
CA ILE A 34 21.81 12.32 -32.05
C ILE A 34 22.00 10.97 -31.35
N VAL A 35 20.92 10.19 -31.32
CA VAL A 35 20.88 8.80 -30.84
C VAL A 35 20.86 7.85 -32.04
N ALA A 36 21.94 7.10 -32.21
CA ALA A 36 22.07 6.11 -33.27
C ALA A 36 20.99 5.00 -33.18
N PRO A 37 20.64 4.33 -34.30
CA PRO A 37 19.81 3.12 -34.24
C PRO A 37 20.49 2.00 -33.44
N PRO A 38 19.72 1.05 -32.88
CA PRO A 38 20.28 -0.08 -32.17
C PRO A 38 21.06 -1.01 -33.11
N MET A 39 22.24 -1.46 -32.68
CA MET A 39 23.00 -2.55 -33.33
C MET A 39 22.43 -3.93 -32.95
N PRO A 40 22.91 -5.05 -33.54
CA PRO A 40 22.46 -6.37 -33.13
C PRO A 40 22.54 -6.56 -31.61
N ARG A 41 21.47 -7.13 -31.03
CA ARG A 41 21.25 -7.34 -29.59
C ARG A 41 21.10 -6.07 -28.74
N GLU A 42 20.93 -4.92 -29.36
CA GLU A 42 20.59 -3.67 -28.69
C GLU A 42 19.12 -3.30 -28.89
N VAL A 43 18.61 -2.48 -27.99
CA VAL A 43 17.23 -2.00 -27.99
C VAL A 43 17.24 -0.51 -27.77
N ARG A 44 16.55 0.23 -28.64
CA ARG A 44 16.33 1.66 -28.45
C ARG A 44 15.00 1.88 -27.75
N ILE A 45 15.04 2.66 -26.67
CA ILE A 45 13.93 2.89 -25.76
C ILE A 45 13.59 4.37 -25.76
N ARG A 46 12.30 4.70 -25.84
CA ARG A 46 11.79 6.02 -25.45
C ARG A 46 11.62 6.05 -23.94
N VAL A 47 12.38 6.89 -23.27
CA VAL A 47 12.31 7.03 -21.81
C VAL A 47 11.01 7.74 -21.44
N ILE A 48 10.20 7.12 -20.56
CA ILE A 48 8.97 7.73 -20.03
C ILE A 48 9.26 8.47 -18.74
N CYS A 49 10.04 7.84 -17.86
CA CYS A 49 10.35 8.36 -16.53
C CYS A 49 11.75 7.89 -16.12
N THR A 50 12.51 8.77 -15.48
CA THR A 50 13.80 8.47 -14.89
C THR A 50 13.91 9.14 -13.52
N SER A 51 14.54 8.47 -12.55
CA SER A 51 14.84 9.00 -11.22
C SER A 51 16.32 9.29 -11.05
N LEU A 52 16.64 10.15 -10.09
CA LEU A 52 18.00 10.54 -9.71
C LEU A 52 18.43 9.75 -8.48
N CYS A 53 19.58 9.10 -8.55
CA CYS A 53 20.17 8.35 -7.44
C CYS A 53 21.49 8.98 -6.98
N HIS A 54 21.91 8.67 -5.74
CA HIS A 54 23.15 9.19 -5.19
C HIS A 54 24.38 8.79 -6.03
N SER A 55 24.34 7.62 -6.70
CA SER A 55 25.39 7.20 -7.62
C SER A 55 25.58 8.20 -8.77
N ASP A 56 24.50 8.75 -9.35
CA ASP A 56 24.60 9.76 -10.41
C ASP A 56 25.34 11.00 -9.91
N ILE A 57 25.05 11.43 -8.67
CA ILE A 57 25.71 12.58 -8.02
C ILE A 57 27.19 12.27 -7.76
N THR A 58 27.51 11.07 -7.28
CA THR A 58 28.90 10.63 -7.04
C THR A 58 29.71 10.69 -8.31
N PHE A 59 29.22 10.11 -9.42
CA PHE A 59 29.93 10.11 -10.70
C PHE A 59 29.93 11.47 -11.39
N TRP A 60 28.88 12.28 -11.22
CA TRP A 60 28.84 13.66 -11.69
C TRP A 60 29.96 14.51 -11.09
N LYS A 61 30.24 14.35 -9.79
CA LYS A 61 31.30 15.10 -9.08
C LYS A 61 32.70 14.50 -9.25
N MET A 62 32.81 13.27 -9.75
CA MET A 62 34.08 12.54 -9.79
C MET A 62 35.04 13.16 -10.80
N GLN A 63 36.30 13.39 -10.37
CA GLN A 63 37.34 13.97 -11.22
C GLN A 63 38.48 12.98 -11.55
N VAL A 64 38.49 11.82 -10.89
CA VAL A 64 39.48 10.76 -11.07
C VAL A 64 38.86 9.55 -11.76
N PRO A 65 39.64 8.67 -12.41
CA PRO A 65 39.10 7.47 -13.05
C PRO A 65 38.18 6.68 -12.09
N PRO A 66 37.03 6.17 -12.57
CA PRO A 66 36.56 6.11 -13.96
C PRO A 66 35.77 7.34 -14.45
N ALA A 67 35.98 8.54 -13.88
CA ALA A 67 35.36 9.76 -14.38
C ALA A 67 35.68 10.02 -15.86
N ILE A 68 34.66 10.37 -16.63
CA ILE A 68 34.79 10.72 -18.05
C ILE A 68 33.65 11.66 -18.44
N CYS A 69 33.99 12.67 -19.25
CA CYS A 69 33.06 13.64 -19.83
C CYS A 69 33.47 13.87 -21.31
N PRO A 70 32.54 14.24 -22.21
CA PRO A 70 31.11 14.44 -21.95
C PRO A 70 30.34 13.13 -21.80
N ARG A 71 29.30 13.07 -20.96
CA ARG A 71 28.47 11.86 -20.80
C ARG A 71 27.02 12.16 -20.43
N ILE A 72 26.13 11.21 -20.71
CA ILE A 72 24.73 11.24 -20.23
C ILE A 72 24.59 10.31 -19.04
N LEU A 73 24.18 10.85 -17.88
CA LEU A 73 23.97 10.12 -16.63
C LEU A 73 22.58 9.46 -16.60
N GLY A 74 22.19 8.93 -15.43
CA GLY A 74 20.91 8.28 -15.22
C GLY A 74 20.99 6.78 -15.47
N HIS A 75 20.53 6.02 -14.48
CA HIS A 75 20.48 4.56 -14.52
C HIS A 75 19.21 3.99 -13.89
N GLU A 76 18.30 4.86 -13.46
CA GLU A 76 17.01 4.48 -12.92
C GLU A 76 15.90 4.96 -13.86
N ALA A 77 15.27 4.07 -14.61
CA ALA A 77 14.29 4.46 -15.62
C ALA A 77 13.27 3.38 -15.99
N VAL A 78 12.24 3.83 -16.70
CA VAL A 78 11.27 2.99 -17.42
C VAL A 78 10.99 3.65 -18.77
N GLY A 79 10.80 2.83 -19.80
CA GLY A 79 10.55 3.29 -21.15
C GLY A 79 9.67 2.35 -21.94
N ILE A 80 9.37 2.77 -23.17
CA ILE A 80 8.72 1.94 -24.18
C ILE A 80 9.73 1.65 -25.28
N VAL A 81 9.83 0.40 -25.69
CA VAL A 81 10.67 -0.01 -26.83
C VAL A 81 10.23 0.74 -28.08
N GLU A 82 11.16 1.49 -28.67
CA GLU A 82 10.95 2.21 -29.93
C GLU A 82 11.37 1.36 -31.13
N SER A 83 12.53 0.70 -31.05
CA SER A 83 13.05 -0.21 -32.07
C SER A 83 14.02 -1.23 -31.45
N VAL A 84 14.20 -2.36 -32.14
CA VAL A 84 15.10 -3.45 -31.73
C VAL A 84 16.13 -3.70 -32.83
N GLY A 85 17.36 -4.04 -32.44
CA GLY A 85 18.38 -4.52 -33.38
C GLY A 85 18.17 -5.99 -33.75
N GLU A 86 19.00 -6.49 -34.67
CA GLU A 86 19.02 -7.91 -35.04
C GLU A 86 19.28 -8.81 -33.80
N ASP A 87 18.84 -10.06 -33.83
CA ASP A 87 19.01 -11.04 -32.73
C ASP A 87 18.40 -10.64 -31.37
N VAL A 88 17.43 -9.71 -31.36
CA VAL A 88 16.58 -9.43 -30.19
C VAL A 88 15.23 -10.12 -30.39
N SER A 89 14.89 -11.03 -29.48
CA SER A 89 13.59 -11.73 -29.50
C SER A 89 12.80 -11.57 -28.21
N GLU A 90 13.43 -11.10 -27.11
CA GLU A 90 12.75 -11.01 -25.81
C GLU A 90 11.80 -9.82 -25.67
N VAL A 91 11.94 -8.80 -26.53
CA VAL A 91 11.11 -7.60 -26.54
C VAL A 91 10.79 -7.16 -27.97
N THR A 92 9.68 -6.44 -28.13
CA THR A 92 9.25 -5.87 -29.41
C THR A 92 8.82 -4.41 -29.23
N LYS A 93 8.72 -3.67 -30.34
CA LYS A 93 8.23 -2.28 -30.34
C LYS A 93 6.90 -2.15 -29.60
N GLY A 94 6.81 -1.16 -28.70
CA GLY A 94 5.63 -0.94 -27.86
C GLY A 94 5.69 -1.61 -26.48
N ASP A 95 6.60 -2.56 -26.25
CA ASP A 95 6.76 -3.18 -24.93
C ASP A 95 7.22 -2.16 -23.89
N VAL A 96 6.64 -2.23 -22.68
CA VAL A 96 7.07 -1.46 -21.52
C VAL A 96 8.23 -2.19 -20.84
N VAL A 97 9.33 -1.48 -20.64
CA VAL A 97 10.60 -2.06 -20.23
C VAL A 97 11.32 -1.21 -19.19
N VAL A 98 12.09 -1.89 -18.35
CA VAL A 98 12.96 -1.28 -17.34
C VAL A 98 14.41 -1.59 -17.71
N PRO A 99 15.22 -0.58 -18.11
CA PRO A 99 16.66 -0.75 -18.24
C PRO A 99 17.32 -0.86 -16.86
N ILE A 100 18.24 -1.81 -16.71
CA ILE A 100 18.90 -2.14 -15.44
C ILE A 100 20.40 -2.21 -15.70
N PHE A 101 21.17 -1.48 -14.90
CA PHE A 101 22.62 -1.38 -15.04
C PHE A 101 23.36 -2.71 -14.88
N LEU A 102 22.78 -3.65 -14.13
CA LEU A 102 23.32 -4.99 -13.95
C LEU A 102 22.89 -5.88 -15.12
N PRO A 103 23.81 -6.42 -15.93
CA PRO A 103 23.45 -7.28 -17.04
C PRO A 103 22.98 -8.67 -16.58
N ASP A 104 22.01 -9.22 -17.30
CA ASP A 104 21.46 -10.56 -17.17
C ASP A 104 21.31 -11.18 -18.57
N CYS A 105 22.34 -11.92 -18.99
CA CYS A 105 22.36 -12.51 -20.33
C CYS A 105 21.45 -13.74 -20.47
N GLY A 106 20.97 -14.34 -19.37
CA GLY A 106 20.18 -15.58 -19.37
C GLY A 106 20.91 -16.86 -19.81
N GLU A 107 22.13 -16.77 -20.34
CA GLU A 107 22.80 -17.89 -21.00
C GLU A 107 24.03 -18.43 -20.24
N CYS A 108 24.77 -17.57 -19.53
CA CYS A 108 26.00 -17.97 -18.84
C CYS A 108 25.70 -18.80 -17.58
N VAL A 109 26.73 -19.48 -17.06
CA VAL A 109 26.61 -20.35 -15.89
C VAL A 109 26.06 -19.61 -14.67
N ASP A 110 26.49 -18.36 -14.45
CA ASP A 110 26.04 -17.56 -13.31
C ASP A 110 24.61 -17.04 -13.49
N CYS A 111 24.26 -16.58 -14.69
CA CYS A 111 22.88 -16.20 -15.03
C CYS A 111 21.91 -17.39 -14.94
N LYS A 112 22.37 -18.63 -15.13
CA LYS A 112 21.55 -19.84 -14.93
C LYS A 112 21.53 -20.33 -13.48
N SER A 113 22.59 -20.07 -12.72
CA SER A 113 22.76 -20.51 -11.32
C SER A 113 21.86 -19.76 -10.34
N SER A 114 21.29 -20.42 -9.34
CA SER A 114 20.56 -19.73 -8.25
C SER A 114 21.46 -18.88 -7.33
N ASN A 115 22.78 -19.06 -7.41
CA ASN A 115 23.73 -18.59 -6.40
C ASN A 115 24.35 -17.23 -6.71
N SER A 116 24.20 -16.71 -7.93
CA SER A 116 24.79 -15.44 -8.35
C SER A 116 23.80 -14.65 -9.20
N ASN A 117 23.90 -13.32 -9.13
CA ASN A 117 23.28 -12.39 -10.06
C ASN A 117 24.33 -11.64 -10.91
N LEU A 118 25.61 -11.97 -10.77
CA LEU A 118 26.70 -11.35 -11.53
C LEU A 118 26.93 -12.15 -12.81
N CYS A 119 26.66 -11.52 -13.95
CA CYS A 119 26.86 -12.13 -15.26
C CYS A 119 28.35 -12.24 -15.59
N SER A 120 28.86 -13.45 -15.78
CA SER A 120 30.24 -13.68 -16.24
C SER A 120 30.47 -13.42 -17.73
N LYS A 121 29.41 -13.27 -18.55
CA LYS A 121 29.53 -12.87 -19.97
C LYS A 121 29.67 -11.36 -20.13
N PHE A 122 29.04 -10.60 -19.24
CA PHE A 122 29.07 -9.14 -19.21
C PHE A 122 29.35 -8.72 -17.77
N GLU A 123 30.63 -8.66 -17.41
CA GLU A 123 31.01 -8.26 -16.07
C GLU A 123 30.61 -6.80 -15.80
N PHE A 124 30.08 -6.53 -14.61
CA PHE A 124 29.74 -5.17 -14.23
C PHE A 124 31.01 -4.34 -14.05
N ASN A 125 31.16 -3.30 -14.86
CA ASN A 125 32.17 -2.27 -14.70
C ASN A 125 31.60 -0.90 -15.06
N VAL A 126 32.27 0.17 -14.61
CA VAL A 126 31.91 1.53 -15.02
C VAL A 126 32.68 1.85 -16.29
N SER A 127 32.06 1.55 -17.43
CA SER A 127 32.60 1.83 -18.76
C SER A 127 31.97 3.08 -19.39
N PRO A 128 32.70 3.85 -20.21
CA PRO A 128 32.11 4.88 -21.07
C PRO A 128 31.32 4.34 -22.27
N TRP A 129 31.37 3.03 -22.51
CA TRP A 129 30.89 2.40 -23.73
C TRP A 129 29.77 1.40 -23.49
N MET A 130 29.05 1.06 -24.56
CA MET A 130 28.14 -0.08 -24.58
C MET A 130 28.90 -1.41 -24.36
N PRO A 131 28.31 -2.39 -23.65
CA PRO A 131 29.03 -3.55 -23.14
C PRO A 131 29.47 -4.55 -24.23
N ARG A 132 28.74 -4.67 -25.35
CA ARG A 132 29.12 -5.58 -26.46
C ARG A 132 30.13 -4.99 -27.42
N TYR A 133 29.88 -3.77 -27.88
CA TYR A 133 30.62 -3.19 -29.00
C TYR A 133 31.67 -2.17 -28.60
N ALA A 134 31.78 -1.84 -27.31
CA ALA A 134 32.71 -0.84 -26.80
C ALA A 134 32.64 0.51 -27.57
N THR A 135 31.45 0.89 -28.04
CA THR A 135 31.17 2.14 -28.75
C THR A 135 30.01 2.89 -28.09
N SER A 136 29.86 4.19 -28.39
CA SER A 136 28.69 4.97 -27.99
C SER A 136 27.56 4.91 -29.02
N ARG A 137 26.36 5.30 -28.58
CA ARG A 137 25.19 5.55 -29.44
C ARG A 137 24.79 7.01 -29.43
N PHE A 138 25.54 7.85 -28.73
CA PHE A 138 25.26 9.27 -28.59
C PHE A 138 26.37 10.10 -29.23
N THR A 139 25.95 11.04 -30.06
CA THR A 139 26.79 12.11 -30.57
C THR A 139 26.10 13.45 -30.37
N ASP A 140 26.87 14.53 -30.24
CA ASP A 140 26.28 15.86 -30.35
C ASP A 140 26.06 16.24 -31.82
N LEU A 141 25.49 17.43 -32.06
CA LEU A 141 25.19 17.91 -33.41
C LEU A 141 26.44 18.17 -34.27
N LYS A 142 27.65 18.17 -33.68
CA LYS A 142 28.92 18.29 -34.40
C LYS A 142 29.53 16.92 -34.73
N GLY A 143 28.89 15.83 -34.27
CA GLY A 143 29.38 14.47 -34.43
C GLY A 143 30.38 14.04 -33.35
N GLU A 144 30.57 14.84 -32.29
CA GLU A 144 31.45 14.47 -31.19
C GLU A 144 30.78 13.43 -30.29
N THR A 145 31.54 12.45 -29.80
CA THR A 145 31.01 11.35 -28.99
C THR A 145 30.61 11.82 -27.59
N ILE A 146 29.41 11.42 -27.16
CA ILE A 146 28.96 11.54 -25.78
C ILE A 146 28.94 10.14 -25.16
N HIS A 147 29.53 9.97 -23.98
CA HIS A 147 29.70 8.65 -23.38
C HIS A 147 28.45 8.15 -22.64
N HIS A 148 28.33 6.82 -22.58
CA HIS A 148 27.30 6.14 -21.80
C HIS A 148 27.63 6.14 -20.30
N PHE A 149 26.61 5.84 -19.49
CA PHE A 149 26.69 5.69 -18.06
C PHE A 149 25.90 4.45 -17.62
N LEU A 150 26.61 3.52 -16.96
CA LEU A 150 26.05 2.28 -16.40
C LEU A 150 25.19 1.49 -17.39
N PHE A 151 25.52 1.57 -18.69
CA PHE A 151 24.81 0.90 -19.79
C PHE A 151 23.33 1.30 -19.94
N VAL A 152 22.91 2.41 -19.34
CA VAL A 152 21.50 2.88 -19.34
C VAL A 152 21.37 4.30 -19.88
N SER A 153 22.13 5.27 -19.36
CA SER A 153 22.07 6.69 -19.78
C SER A 153 20.67 7.27 -19.94
N SER A 154 19.86 7.18 -18.89
CA SER A 154 18.44 7.54 -18.95
C SER A 154 18.12 9.02 -18.86
N PHE A 155 19.10 9.91 -18.66
CA PHE A 155 18.87 11.37 -18.72
C PHE A 155 18.82 11.88 -20.16
N SER A 156 18.04 11.18 -21.00
CA SER A 156 17.74 11.50 -22.39
C SER A 156 16.32 11.03 -22.73
N GLU A 157 15.68 11.67 -23.69
CA GLU A 157 14.36 11.24 -24.20
C GLU A 157 14.42 9.85 -24.86
N TYR A 158 15.57 9.49 -25.44
CA TYR A 158 15.81 8.17 -26.02
C TYR A 158 17.17 7.65 -25.57
N THR A 159 17.23 6.35 -25.27
CA THR A 159 18.50 5.67 -24.99
C THR A 159 18.58 4.35 -25.75
N VAL A 160 19.79 3.83 -25.89
CA VAL A 160 20.05 2.50 -26.45
C VAL A 160 20.74 1.66 -25.38
N VAL A 161 20.19 0.48 -25.12
CA VAL A 161 20.74 -0.46 -24.14
C VAL A 161 20.93 -1.84 -24.76
N ASP A 162 21.78 -2.64 -24.13
CA ASP A 162 21.93 -4.04 -24.48
C ASP A 162 20.73 -4.86 -23.98
N ILE A 163 20.32 -5.90 -24.72
CA ILE A 163 19.24 -6.80 -24.27
C ILE A 163 19.55 -7.55 -22.97
N ALA A 164 20.83 -7.66 -22.58
CA ALA A 164 21.23 -8.15 -21.26
C ALA A 164 20.85 -7.16 -20.15
N ASN A 165 20.76 -5.86 -20.44
CA ASN A 165 20.47 -4.78 -19.51
C ASN A 165 19.00 -4.34 -19.55
N LEU A 166 18.10 -5.14 -20.14
CA LEU A 166 16.71 -4.78 -20.32
C LEU A 166 15.77 -5.87 -19.79
N THR A 167 14.77 -5.45 -19.02
CA THR A 167 13.72 -6.34 -18.49
C THR A 167 12.35 -5.86 -18.95
N LYS A 168 11.58 -6.75 -19.59
CA LYS A 168 10.17 -6.51 -19.93
C LYS A 168 9.31 -6.57 -18.68
N ILE A 169 8.34 -5.65 -18.58
CA ILE A 169 7.42 -5.57 -17.45
C ILE A 169 5.97 -5.47 -17.93
N ASP A 170 5.04 -5.69 -17.01
CA ASP A 170 3.61 -5.53 -17.28
C ASP A 170 3.28 -4.05 -17.58
N PRO A 171 2.62 -3.73 -18.70
CA PRO A 171 2.30 -2.35 -19.08
C PRO A 171 1.32 -1.65 -18.12
N THR A 172 0.61 -2.39 -17.27
CA THR A 172 -0.31 -1.83 -16.27
C THR A 172 0.42 -1.21 -15.07
N ILE A 173 1.72 -1.47 -14.92
CA ILE A 173 2.49 -0.94 -13.79
C ILE A 173 2.76 0.55 -14.00
N PRO A 174 2.42 1.42 -13.01
CA PRO A 174 2.68 2.85 -13.12
C PRO A 174 4.16 3.19 -13.35
N PRO A 175 4.52 3.98 -14.38
CA PRO A 175 5.90 4.28 -14.71
C PRO A 175 6.72 4.90 -13.56
N ASN A 176 6.09 5.78 -12.77
CA ASN A 176 6.72 6.43 -11.60
C ASN A 176 7.05 5.47 -10.44
N ARG A 177 6.52 4.24 -10.47
CA ARG A 177 6.86 3.17 -9.51
C ARG A 177 7.87 2.20 -10.10
N ALA A 178 7.71 1.86 -11.38
CA ALA A 178 8.57 0.91 -12.08
C ALA A 178 10.03 1.37 -12.14
N CYS A 179 10.29 2.68 -12.39
CA CYS A 179 11.64 3.20 -12.47
C CYS A 179 12.45 2.97 -11.19
N LEU A 180 11.85 3.05 -10.00
CA LEU A 180 12.54 2.86 -8.72
C LEU A 180 13.09 1.44 -8.51
N LEU A 181 12.58 0.46 -9.27
CA LEU A 181 13.00 -0.94 -9.23
C LEU A 181 14.18 -1.25 -10.16
N SER A 182 14.68 -0.27 -10.92
CA SER A 182 15.94 -0.43 -11.67
C SER A 182 17.21 -0.20 -10.84
N CYS A 183 17.10 0.29 -9.59
CA CYS A 183 18.24 0.36 -8.67
C CYS A 183 17.81 0.32 -7.19
N GLY A 184 17.59 1.47 -6.55
CA GLY A 184 17.58 1.57 -5.07
C GLY A 184 16.60 0.63 -4.36
N VAL A 185 15.37 0.50 -4.86
CA VAL A 185 14.36 -0.36 -4.22
C VAL A 185 14.71 -1.83 -4.37
N SER A 186 15.08 -2.27 -5.57
CA SER A 186 15.50 -3.65 -5.82
C SER A 186 16.75 -4.00 -5.02
N THR A 187 17.73 -3.09 -4.94
CA THR A 187 18.93 -3.29 -4.14
C THR A 187 18.59 -3.52 -2.66
N GLY A 188 17.73 -2.69 -2.07
CA GLY A 188 17.34 -2.85 -0.67
C GLY A 188 16.48 -4.09 -0.42
N VAL A 189 15.43 -4.30 -1.22
CA VAL A 189 14.55 -5.48 -1.08
C VAL A 189 15.33 -6.78 -1.30
N GLY A 190 16.16 -6.83 -2.33
CA GLY A 190 17.00 -7.97 -2.64
C GLY A 190 17.98 -8.27 -1.52
N ALA A 191 18.62 -7.24 -0.95
CA ALA A 191 19.57 -7.42 0.13
C ALA A 191 18.93 -8.13 1.33
N ALA A 192 17.74 -7.70 1.76
CA ALA A 192 17.01 -8.35 2.84
C ALA A 192 16.53 -9.77 2.44
N TRP A 193 15.93 -9.91 1.27
CA TRP A 193 15.26 -11.13 0.85
C TRP A 193 16.21 -12.24 0.41
N ARG A 194 17.15 -11.93 -0.48
CA ARG A 194 18.01 -12.90 -1.17
C ARG A 194 19.38 -13.00 -0.55
N THR A 195 20.05 -11.88 -0.32
CA THR A 195 21.44 -11.90 0.20
C THR A 195 21.46 -12.27 1.69
N ALA A 196 20.73 -11.54 2.52
CA ALA A 196 20.68 -11.79 3.95
C ALA A 196 19.82 -13.01 4.27
N GLY A 197 18.67 -13.14 3.60
CA GLY A 197 17.65 -14.13 3.92
C GLY A 197 17.04 -13.88 5.29
N VAL A 198 16.64 -12.62 5.56
CA VAL A 198 16.12 -12.20 6.88
C VAL A 198 14.94 -13.07 7.30
N LYS A 199 14.96 -13.55 8.54
CA LYS A 199 13.92 -14.43 9.10
C LYS A 199 12.99 -13.67 10.06
N PRO A 200 11.70 -14.06 10.17
CA PRO A 200 10.79 -13.58 11.21
C PRO A 200 11.39 -13.66 12.61
N GLY A 201 11.24 -12.57 13.37
CA GLY A 201 11.76 -12.45 14.74
C GLY A 201 13.25 -12.14 14.86
N SER A 202 13.97 -11.97 13.75
CA SER A 202 15.38 -11.54 13.79
C SER A 202 15.53 -10.04 14.02
N SER A 203 16.61 -9.66 14.68
CA SER A 203 17.00 -8.27 14.91
C SER A 203 17.74 -7.69 13.70
N VAL A 204 17.33 -6.51 13.26
CA VAL A 204 17.90 -5.85 12.07
C VAL A 204 18.37 -4.43 12.39
N ALA A 205 19.62 -4.12 12.05
CA ALA A 205 20.20 -2.79 12.13
C ALA A 205 20.46 -2.24 10.72
N ILE A 206 20.06 -1.00 10.44
CA ILE A 206 20.21 -0.37 9.13
C ILE A 206 20.97 0.95 9.28
N PHE A 207 22.11 1.03 8.61
CA PHE A 207 23.02 2.16 8.61
C PHE A 207 22.80 2.94 7.32
N GLY A 208 22.08 4.07 7.43
CA GLY A 208 21.68 4.93 6.30
C GLY A 208 20.25 4.68 5.81
N LEU A 209 19.39 5.70 5.90
CA LEU A 209 17.98 5.66 5.46
C LEU A 209 17.74 6.31 4.09
N GLY A 210 18.66 6.13 3.15
CA GLY A 210 18.41 6.46 1.74
C GLY A 210 17.35 5.52 1.13
N SER A 211 17.15 5.61 -0.19
CA SER A 211 16.21 4.74 -0.93
C SER A 211 16.43 3.25 -0.64
N ILE A 212 17.68 2.80 -0.62
CA ILE A 212 18.09 1.41 -0.30
C ILE A 212 17.74 1.04 1.15
N GLY A 213 18.05 1.92 2.11
CA GLY A 213 17.79 1.70 3.52
C GLY A 213 16.28 1.62 3.82
N LEU A 214 15.50 2.56 3.27
CA LEU A 214 14.04 2.56 3.40
C LEU A 214 13.42 1.31 2.74
N ALA A 215 13.94 0.85 1.60
CA ALA A 215 13.47 -0.38 0.97
C ALA A 215 13.74 -1.63 1.85
N ASN A 216 14.92 -1.72 2.48
CA ASN A 216 15.22 -2.75 3.48
C ASN A 216 14.24 -2.69 4.66
N VAL A 217 13.97 -1.49 5.18
CA VAL A 217 13.02 -1.23 6.26
C VAL A 217 11.62 -1.72 5.87
N VAL A 218 11.07 -1.29 4.73
CA VAL A 218 9.71 -1.65 4.26
C VAL A 218 9.55 -3.16 4.05
N PHE A 219 10.55 -3.83 3.48
CA PHE A 219 10.47 -5.28 3.30
C PHE A 219 10.57 -6.03 4.63
N SER A 220 11.49 -5.61 5.51
CA SER A 220 11.71 -6.21 6.83
C SER A 220 10.61 -5.84 7.84
N PHE A 221 9.79 -4.82 7.58
CA PHE A 221 8.66 -4.40 8.42
C PHE A 221 7.55 -5.45 8.53
N SER A 222 7.55 -6.42 7.62
CA SER A 222 6.67 -7.59 7.70
C SER A 222 7.13 -8.59 8.78
N ILE A 223 8.27 -8.35 9.46
CA ILE A 223 9.12 -9.40 10.08
C ILE A 223 9.70 -9.10 11.50
N LEU A 224 9.71 -7.85 12.06
CA LEU A 224 10.02 -7.36 13.46
C LEU A 224 11.15 -6.30 13.63
N TRP A 225 11.35 -5.80 14.88
CA TRP A 225 12.16 -4.68 15.49
C TRP A 225 13.35 -4.06 14.71
N PHE A 226 13.48 -2.72 14.78
CA PHE A 226 14.54 -1.93 14.11
C PHE A 226 15.29 -0.96 15.03
N ILE A 227 16.58 -0.75 14.74
CA ILE A 227 17.39 0.36 15.26
C ILE A 227 17.90 1.18 14.08
N ILE A 228 17.61 2.47 14.09
CA ILE A 228 17.87 3.41 12.99
C ILE A 228 18.94 4.40 13.45
N LEU A 229 20.09 4.43 12.75
CA LEU A 229 21.15 5.40 13.04
C LEU A 229 21.24 6.43 11.91
N LYS A 230 21.10 7.71 12.29
CA LYS A 230 21.36 8.87 11.43
C LYS A 230 22.84 9.26 11.59
N HIS A 231 23.44 9.75 10.51
CA HIS A 231 24.87 10.05 10.26
C HIS A 231 25.63 10.91 11.30
N SER A 232 25.05 11.24 12.46
CA SER A 232 25.57 12.27 13.39
C SER A 232 26.04 11.74 14.75
N LEU A 233 26.14 10.43 14.96
CA LEU A 233 26.54 9.81 16.25
C LEU A 233 27.68 8.79 16.06
N GLU A 234 28.86 9.25 15.66
CA GLU A 234 29.98 8.38 15.23
C GLU A 234 30.70 7.58 16.34
N VAL A 235 30.21 7.49 17.60
CA VAL A 235 30.94 6.73 18.64
C VAL A 235 30.05 5.88 19.57
N ILE A 236 28.72 6.04 19.55
CA ILE A 236 27.80 5.39 20.53
C ILE A 236 26.88 4.35 19.87
N GLY A 237 26.78 4.31 18.54
CA GLY A 237 25.77 3.53 17.82
C GLY A 237 25.83 2.01 18.06
N PHE A 238 27.01 1.39 17.92
CA PHE A 238 27.12 -0.07 18.06
C PHE A 238 26.89 -0.60 19.47
N LEU A 239 27.33 0.13 20.52
CA LEU A 239 27.10 -0.27 21.92
C LEU A 239 25.61 -0.27 22.25
N VAL A 240 24.89 0.75 21.77
CA VAL A 240 23.43 0.84 21.89
C VAL A 240 22.75 -0.33 21.17
N ILE A 241 23.19 -0.67 19.95
CA ILE A 241 22.63 -1.82 19.22
C ILE A 241 22.86 -3.12 20.01
N ILE A 242 24.07 -3.33 20.55
CA ILE A 242 24.40 -4.52 21.33
C ILE A 242 23.52 -4.61 22.59
N GLU A 243 23.34 -3.51 23.30
CA GLU A 243 22.51 -3.45 24.51
C GLU A 243 21.03 -3.71 24.19
N MET A 244 20.48 -3.00 23.21
CA MET A 244 19.07 -3.13 22.80
C MET A 244 18.71 -4.52 22.27
N THR A 245 19.66 -5.23 21.66
CA THR A 245 19.43 -6.54 21.06
C THR A 245 19.92 -7.70 21.93
N GLY A 246 20.50 -7.42 23.11
CA GLY A 246 21.06 -8.46 23.97
C GLY A 246 22.18 -9.25 23.29
N GLY A 247 23.14 -8.56 22.66
CA GLY A 247 24.35 -9.16 22.10
C GLY A 247 24.67 -8.88 20.62
N GLY A 248 23.94 -7.96 19.98
CA GLY A 248 24.14 -7.55 18.59
C GLY A 248 22.97 -7.93 17.66
N ALA A 249 22.84 -7.23 16.54
CA ALA A 249 21.81 -7.49 15.55
C ALA A 249 22.13 -8.75 14.73
N ASP A 250 21.12 -9.53 14.36
CA ASP A 250 21.27 -10.72 13.52
C ASP A 250 21.65 -10.33 12.08
N TYR A 251 21.12 -9.20 11.60
CA TYR A 251 21.42 -8.66 10.28
C TYR A 251 21.73 -7.16 10.37
N CYS A 252 22.86 -6.75 9.81
CA CYS A 252 23.24 -5.34 9.69
C CYS A 252 23.32 -4.96 8.20
N PHE A 253 22.67 -3.88 7.78
CA PHE A 253 22.74 -3.38 6.41
C PHE A 253 23.43 -2.02 6.37
N GLU A 254 24.55 -1.93 5.66
CA GLU A 254 25.25 -0.68 5.38
C GLU A 254 24.82 -0.14 4.01
N CYS A 255 24.19 1.03 3.99
CA CYS A 255 23.50 1.58 2.82
C CYS A 255 24.11 2.90 2.32
N VAL A 256 25.24 3.36 2.86
CA VAL A 256 25.86 4.66 2.57
C VAL A 256 27.12 4.50 1.73
N GLY A 257 27.93 3.47 1.99
CA GLY A 257 29.18 3.19 1.29
C GLY A 257 30.39 3.84 1.96
N MET A 258 30.34 4.02 3.29
CA MET A 258 31.48 4.52 4.06
C MET A 258 32.16 3.38 4.82
N ALA A 259 33.47 3.24 4.65
CA ALA A 259 34.25 2.18 5.30
C ALA A 259 34.10 2.18 6.84
N SER A 260 33.99 3.35 7.47
CA SER A 260 33.74 3.48 8.92
C SER A 260 32.37 2.91 9.33
N LEU A 261 31.32 3.17 8.55
CA LEU A 261 29.98 2.62 8.80
C LEU A 261 29.92 1.12 8.53
N VAL A 262 30.71 0.61 7.58
CA VAL A 262 30.84 -0.84 7.37
C VAL A 262 31.47 -1.51 8.60
N GLN A 263 32.52 -0.92 9.18
CA GLN A 263 33.13 -1.41 10.41
C GLN A 263 32.14 -1.36 11.58
N GLU A 264 31.39 -0.27 11.73
CA GLU A 264 30.39 -0.14 12.79
C GLU A 264 29.24 -1.13 12.63
N ALA A 265 28.75 -1.33 11.41
CA ALA A 265 27.73 -2.33 11.09
C ALA A 265 28.22 -3.75 11.39
N TYR A 266 29.50 -4.05 11.10
CA TYR A 266 30.11 -5.33 11.42
C TYR A 266 30.32 -5.52 12.93
N ALA A 267 30.71 -4.47 13.65
CA ALA A 267 30.85 -4.48 15.10
C ALA A 267 29.49 -4.72 15.80
N SER A 268 28.44 -4.06 15.32
CA SER A 268 27.05 -4.16 15.80
C SER A 268 26.40 -5.52 15.57
N CYS A 269 26.98 -6.33 14.68
CA CYS A 269 26.46 -7.61 14.27
C CYS A 269 26.71 -8.69 15.33
N ARG A 270 25.76 -9.59 15.55
CA ARG A 270 25.83 -10.64 16.58
C ARG A 270 26.96 -11.63 16.29
N LYS A 271 27.73 -11.99 17.32
CA LYS A 271 28.76 -13.04 17.22
C LYS A 271 28.11 -14.42 16.97
N GLY A 272 28.74 -15.24 16.15
CA GLY A 272 28.35 -16.62 15.85
C GLY A 272 27.64 -16.80 14.50
N TRP A 273 26.61 -16.00 14.23
CA TRP A 273 25.80 -16.14 13.00
C TRP A 273 25.38 -14.82 12.33
N GLY A 274 25.73 -13.67 12.93
CA GLY A 274 25.32 -12.37 12.42
C GLY A 274 25.87 -12.12 11.00
N LYS A 275 25.04 -11.49 10.15
CA LYS A 275 25.43 -11.11 8.79
C LYS A 275 25.41 -9.60 8.60
N THR A 276 26.51 -9.06 8.10
CA THR A 276 26.62 -7.66 7.67
C THR A 276 26.60 -7.61 6.14
N ILE A 277 25.68 -6.84 5.58
CA ILE A 277 25.45 -6.69 4.14
C ILE A 277 25.82 -5.26 3.75
N VAL A 278 26.76 -5.12 2.81
CA VAL A 278 27.23 -3.82 2.30
C VAL A 278 26.58 -3.54 0.94
N LEU A 279 25.91 -2.39 0.84
CA LEU A 279 25.12 -1.98 -0.32
C LEU A 279 25.54 -0.63 -0.90
N GLY A 280 26.18 0.22 -0.10
CA GLY A 280 26.58 1.55 -0.57
C GLY A 280 27.75 1.50 -1.54
N VAL A 281 27.82 2.53 -2.39
CA VAL A 281 28.94 2.71 -3.34
C VAL A 281 30.09 3.39 -2.61
N ASP A 282 31.22 2.70 -2.57
CA ASP A 282 32.40 3.21 -1.90
C ASP A 282 33.00 4.45 -2.60
N LYS A 283 33.62 5.33 -1.81
CA LYS A 283 34.42 6.43 -2.35
C LYS A 283 35.73 5.86 -2.93
N PRO A 284 36.20 6.37 -4.08
CA PRO A 284 37.49 5.95 -4.63
C PRO A 284 38.62 6.08 -3.59
N GLY A 285 39.36 4.99 -3.36
CA GLY A 285 40.51 4.95 -2.46
C GLY A 285 40.23 4.59 -1.00
N SER A 286 38.98 4.37 -0.62
CA SER A 286 38.63 3.82 0.70
C SER A 286 39.22 2.43 0.91
N LYS A 287 39.58 2.13 2.17
CA LYS A 287 40.09 0.81 2.58
C LYS A 287 39.30 0.33 3.79
N LEU A 288 38.75 -0.88 3.70
CA LEU A 288 38.18 -1.57 4.83
C LEU A 288 39.27 -2.36 5.55
N SER A 289 39.48 -2.05 6.83
CA SER A 289 40.40 -2.80 7.69
C SER A 289 39.60 -3.56 8.75
N LEU A 290 39.71 -4.89 8.76
CA LEU A 290 39.16 -5.75 9.80
C LEU A 290 40.29 -6.58 10.39
N SER A 291 40.31 -6.76 11.71
CA SER A 291 41.34 -7.61 12.33
C SER A 291 41.07 -9.09 12.03
N CYS A 292 42.14 -9.86 11.79
CA CYS A 292 42.01 -11.31 11.52
C CYS A 292 41.31 -12.04 12.67
N SER A 293 41.52 -11.61 13.93
CA SER A 293 40.84 -12.16 15.10
C SER A 293 39.33 -11.88 15.07
N GLU A 294 38.90 -10.68 14.67
CA GLU A 294 37.47 -10.35 14.53
C GLU A 294 36.78 -11.10 13.40
N VAL A 295 37.50 -11.56 12.38
CA VAL A 295 36.91 -12.36 11.30
C VAL A 295 36.92 -13.85 11.66
N LEU A 296 38.06 -14.38 12.10
CA LEU A 296 38.25 -15.81 12.33
C LEU A 296 37.54 -16.32 13.60
N ILE A 297 37.47 -15.50 14.66
CA ILE A 297 36.97 -15.96 15.97
C ILE A 297 35.49 -15.60 16.17
N SER A 298 35.00 -14.53 15.52
CA SER A 298 33.66 -14.01 15.82
C SER A 298 32.52 -14.81 15.20
N GLY A 299 32.76 -15.61 14.17
CA GLY A 299 31.72 -16.32 13.40
C GLY A 299 30.78 -15.41 12.59
N LYS A 300 31.07 -14.10 12.52
CA LYS A 300 30.26 -13.14 11.74
C LYS A 300 30.54 -13.27 10.25
N SER A 301 29.57 -12.92 9.42
CA SER A 301 29.72 -12.84 7.96
C SER A 301 29.67 -11.39 7.49
N LEU A 302 30.55 -11.02 6.56
CA LEU A 302 30.48 -9.76 5.82
C LEU A 302 30.29 -10.06 4.34
N MET A 303 29.27 -9.48 3.72
CA MET A 303 28.90 -9.75 2.33
C MET A 303 28.62 -8.45 1.59
N GLY A 304 29.22 -8.27 0.42
CA GLY A 304 28.77 -7.25 -0.53
C GLY A 304 27.68 -7.84 -1.44
N CYS A 305 26.70 -7.04 -1.85
CA CYS A 305 25.81 -7.47 -2.93
C CYS A 305 25.39 -6.31 -3.82
N LEU A 306 25.60 -6.49 -5.12
CA LEU A 306 25.13 -5.57 -6.15
C LEU A 306 23.68 -5.90 -6.50
N PHE A 307 22.84 -4.88 -6.64
CA PHE A 307 21.40 -5.04 -6.93
C PHE A 307 20.68 -6.00 -5.95
N GLY A 308 21.16 -6.09 -4.71
CA GLY A 308 20.58 -6.92 -3.68
C GLY A 308 20.64 -8.43 -3.96
N GLY A 309 21.54 -8.89 -4.85
CA GLY A 309 21.57 -10.31 -5.24
C GLY A 309 20.39 -10.75 -6.11
N LEU A 310 19.58 -9.81 -6.61
CA LEU A 310 18.48 -10.10 -7.52
C LEU A 310 19.00 -10.23 -8.95
N LYS A 311 18.42 -11.18 -9.68
CA LYS A 311 18.54 -11.24 -11.13
C LYS A 311 17.50 -10.35 -11.80
N PRO A 312 17.91 -9.38 -12.63
CA PRO A 312 17.02 -8.48 -13.36
C PRO A 312 15.83 -9.17 -14.03
N LYS A 313 16.07 -10.12 -14.95
CA LYS A 313 15.00 -10.65 -15.82
C LYS A 313 14.00 -11.53 -15.06
N SER A 314 14.45 -12.28 -14.06
CA SER A 314 13.58 -13.21 -13.32
C SER A 314 12.94 -12.62 -12.08
N HIS A 315 13.59 -11.68 -11.38
CA HIS A 315 13.11 -11.20 -10.08
C HIS A 315 12.40 -9.85 -10.14
N VAL A 316 12.79 -8.94 -11.04
CA VAL A 316 12.16 -7.61 -11.10
C VAL A 316 10.67 -7.72 -11.46
N PRO A 317 10.24 -8.52 -12.46
CA PRO A 317 8.82 -8.71 -12.74
C PRO A 317 8.04 -9.28 -11.55
N ILE A 318 8.64 -10.22 -10.80
CA ILE A 318 8.03 -10.81 -9.60
C ILE A 318 7.89 -9.77 -8.49
N LEU A 319 8.90 -8.92 -8.28
CA LEU A 319 8.85 -7.86 -7.28
C LEU A 319 7.82 -6.80 -7.62
N LEU A 320 7.74 -6.40 -8.90
CA LEU A 320 6.70 -5.49 -9.40
C LEU A 320 5.32 -6.08 -9.16
N LYS A 321 5.12 -7.35 -9.54
CA LYS A 321 3.86 -8.04 -9.32
C LYS A 321 3.51 -8.12 -7.83
N ARG A 322 4.44 -8.55 -6.97
CA ARG A 322 4.23 -8.57 -5.50
C ARG A 322 3.94 -7.20 -4.91
N TYR A 323 4.58 -6.15 -5.42
CA TYR A 323 4.31 -4.79 -4.99
C TYR A 323 2.88 -4.38 -5.37
N MET A 324 2.45 -4.65 -6.60
CA MET A 324 1.09 -4.39 -7.06
C MET A 324 0.05 -5.26 -6.32
N ASP A 325 0.34 -6.55 -6.12
CA ASP A 325 -0.49 -7.50 -5.38
C ASP A 325 -0.59 -7.15 -3.88
N LYS A 326 0.33 -6.37 -3.30
CA LYS A 326 0.18 -5.87 -1.92
C LYS A 326 -0.56 -4.53 -1.84
N VAL A 327 -0.83 -3.88 -2.98
CA VAL A 327 -1.63 -2.66 -3.11
C VAL A 327 -3.01 -3.05 -3.67
N HIS A 328 -3.74 -3.92 -2.96
CA HIS A 328 -5.00 -4.51 -3.45
C HIS A 328 -6.28 -3.63 -3.50
N PRO A 329 -6.37 -2.37 -3.00
CA PRO A 329 -7.67 -1.70 -3.05
C PRO A 329 -8.04 -1.09 -4.42
N ALA A 330 -7.09 -0.90 -5.36
CA ALA A 330 -7.28 -0.07 -6.56
C ALA A 330 -7.22 -0.84 -7.90
N ILE A 331 -8.10 -1.83 -8.10
CA ILE A 331 -8.26 -2.55 -9.37
C ILE A 331 -9.41 -1.91 -10.17
N TYR A 332 -9.16 -1.60 -11.45
CA TYR A 332 -10.10 -0.97 -12.38
C TYR A 332 -10.09 -1.69 -13.75
N PRO A 333 -11.17 -1.63 -14.55
CA PRO A 333 -12.46 -0.98 -14.26
C PRO A 333 -13.25 -1.74 -13.20
N ARG A 334 -14.08 -1.05 -12.41
CA ARG A 334 -14.84 -1.62 -11.28
C ARG A 334 -16.18 -0.90 -11.11
N ILE A 335 -17.25 -1.66 -10.84
CA ILE A 335 -18.56 -1.10 -10.44
C ILE A 335 -18.60 -0.99 -8.92
N LEU A 336 -18.78 0.23 -8.41
CA LEU A 336 -18.87 0.54 -6.99
C LEU A 336 -20.28 0.31 -6.43
N GLY A 337 -20.49 0.67 -5.16
CA GLY A 337 -21.77 0.51 -4.47
C GLY A 337 -21.89 -0.83 -3.75
N HIS A 338 -22.36 -0.80 -2.51
CA HIS A 338 -22.66 -2.01 -1.72
C HIS A 338 -23.79 -1.80 -0.72
N GLU A 339 -24.37 -0.59 -0.65
CA GLU A 339 -25.56 -0.30 0.13
C GLU A 339 -26.74 -0.17 -0.83
N ALA A 340 -27.63 -1.16 -0.88
CA ALA A 340 -28.74 -1.19 -1.82
C ALA A 340 -29.93 -2.00 -1.31
N ILE A 341 -31.04 -1.87 -2.03
CA ILE A 341 -32.21 -2.74 -1.97
C ILE A 341 -32.55 -3.12 -3.41
N GLY A 342 -33.05 -4.34 -3.61
CA GLY A 342 -33.48 -4.79 -4.92
C GLY A 342 -34.63 -5.78 -4.83
N VAL A 343 -35.08 -6.21 -6.00
CA VAL A 343 -36.05 -7.29 -6.16
C VAL A 343 -35.34 -8.44 -6.87
N VAL A 344 -35.56 -9.67 -6.41
CA VAL A 344 -34.98 -10.85 -7.04
C VAL A 344 -35.55 -11.01 -8.45
N GLU A 345 -34.69 -10.86 -9.46
CA GLU A 345 -35.05 -11.06 -10.88
C GLU A 345 -35.05 -12.55 -11.24
N SER A 346 -33.99 -13.28 -10.85
CA SER A 346 -33.81 -14.71 -11.06
C SER A 346 -32.92 -15.33 -9.97
N VAL A 347 -32.91 -16.67 -9.89
CA VAL A 347 -32.15 -17.43 -8.89
C VAL A 347 -31.36 -18.55 -9.56
N GLY A 348 -30.21 -18.92 -8.98
CA GLY A 348 -29.42 -20.06 -9.42
C GLY A 348 -30.00 -21.41 -8.96
N GLU A 349 -29.52 -22.51 -9.55
CA GLU A 349 -30.06 -23.88 -9.36
C GLU A 349 -30.17 -24.32 -7.89
N ASP A 350 -29.21 -23.93 -7.03
CA ASP A 350 -29.16 -24.32 -5.61
C ASP A 350 -29.73 -23.27 -4.64
N VAL A 351 -30.34 -22.19 -5.15
CA VAL A 351 -30.85 -21.11 -4.31
C VAL A 351 -32.30 -21.38 -3.94
N ILE A 352 -32.53 -21.71 -2.66
CA ILE A 352 -33.86 -22.02 -2.11
C ILE A 352 -34.41 -20.97 -1.13
N GLU A 353 -33.56 -20.07 -0.63
CA GLU A 353 -33.93 -19.11 0.43
C GLU A 353 -34.75 -17.91 -0.09
N VAL A 354 -34.67 -17.62 -1.38
CA VAL A 354 -35.39 -16.52 -2.06
C VAL A 354 -35.93 -16.99 -3.39
N THR A 355 -36.95 -16.30 -3.89
CA THR A 355 -37.57 -16.57 -5.19
C THR A 355 -37.78 -15.27 -5.98
N LYS A 356 -38.01 -15.38 -7.29
CA LYS A 356 -38.31 -14.22 -8.14
C LYS A 356 -39.43 -13.37 -7.55
N GLY A 357 -39.21 -12.06 -7.47
CA GLY A 357 -40.15 -11.09 -6.91
C GLY A 357 -39.95 -10.78 -5.42
N ASP A 358 -39.09 -11.52 -4.71
CA ASP A 358 -38.77 -11.20 -3.32
C ASP A 358 -37.99 -9.88 -3.20
N VAL A 359 -38.37 -9.04 -2.22
CA VAL A 359 -37.63 -7.82 -1.88
C VAL A 359 -36.46 -8.18 -0.97
N VAL A 360 -35.27 -7.74 -1.34
CA VAL A 360 -34.01 -8.19 -0.75
C VAL A 360 -33.04 -7.03 -0.55
N VAL A 361 -32.19 -7.17 0.47
CA VAL A 361 -31.08 -6.27 0.76
C VAL A 361 -29.78 -7.06 0.59
N PRO A 362 -28.93 -6.73 -0.40
CA PRO A 362 -27.58 -7.27 -0.47
C PRO A 362 -26.72 -6.71 0.67
N ILE A 363 -25.89 -7.57 1.26
CA ILE A 363 -25.03 -7.28 2.41
C ILE A 363 -23.62 -7.73 2.06
N PHE A 364 -22.64 -6.84 2.21
CA PHE A 364 -21.25 -7.14 1.86
C PHE A 364 -20.63 -8.27 2.73
N LEU A 365 -21.12 -8.43 3.97
CA LEU A 365 -20.68 -9.48 4.88
C LEU A 365 -21.46 -10.78 4.59
N PRO A 366 -20.78 -11.89 4.28
CA PRO A 366 -21.46 -13.15 4.00
C PRO A 366 -21.96 -13.84 5.28
N ASP A 367 -23.13 -14.45 5.19
CA ASP A 367 -23.79 -15.28 6.20
C ASP A 367 -24.35 -16.55 5.55
N CYS A 368 -23.56 -17.63 5.57
CA CYS A 368 -23.95 -18.87 4.89
C CYS A 368 -24.95 -19.72 5.68
N GLY A 369 -25.22 -19.41 6.96
CA GLY A 369 -26.10 -20.21 7.83
C GLY A 369 -25.60 -21.62 8.21
N GLU A 370 -24.58 -22.15 7.53
CA GLU A 370 -24.20 -23.56 7.65
C GLU A 370 -22.89 -23.80 8.42
N CYS A 371 -21.93 -22.89 8.31
CA CYS A 371 -20.61 -23.05 8.94
C CYS A 371 -20.69 -22.91 10.47
N ILE A 372 -19.68 -23.41 11.17
CA ILE A 372 -19.64 -23.41 12.64
C ILE A 372 -19.75 -21.98 13.21
N ASP A 373 -19.14 -21.00 12.57
CA ASP A 373 -19.17 -19.60 13.01
C ASP A 373 -20.52 -18.94 12.71
N CYS A 374 -21.09 -19.18 11.53
CA CYS A 374 -22.47 -18.75 11.19
C CYS A 374 -23.53 -19.39 12.09
N LYS A 375 -23.27 -20.57 12.69
CA LYS A 375 -24.15 -21.18 13.69
C LYS A 375 -23.88 -20.69 15.13
N SER A 376 -22.66 -20.25 15.41
CA SER A 376 -22.23 -19.79 16.75
C SER A 376 -22.75 -18.39 17.08
N SER A 377 -23.31 -18.17 18.27
CA SER A 377 -23.71 -16.82 18.72
C SER A 377 -22.54 -15.86 18.98
N LYS A 378 -21.29 -16.35 18.95
CA LYS A 378 -20.08 -15.61 19.34
C LYS A 378 -19.42 -14.81 18.22
N SER A 379 -19.71 -15.13 16.95
CA SER A 379 -19.07 -14.53 15.78
C SER A 379 -20.11 -14.19 14.73
N ASN A 380 -19.87 -13.12 13.97
CA ASN A 380 -20.59 -12.82 12.74
C ASN A 380 -19.73 -13.05 11.48
N LEU A 381 -18.51 -13.56 11.64
CA LEU A 381 -17.61 -13.84 10.53
C LEU A 381 -17.85 -15.26 10.01
N CYS A 382 -18.09 -15.38 8.71
CA CYS A 382 -18.28 -16.68 8.05
C CYS A 382 -16.91 -17.29 7.72
N SER A 383 -16.64 -18.52 8.18
CA SER A 383 -15.42 -19.24 7.81
C SER A 383 -15.51 -19.95 6.46
N LYS A 384 -16.72 -20.19 5.92
CA LYS A 384 -16.91 -20.75 4.57
C LYS A 384 -16.65 -19.71 3.48
N PHE A 385 -17.00 -18.46 3.75
CA PHE A 385 -16.76 -17.30 2.89
C PHE A 385 -16.14 -16.19 3.74
N PRO A 386 -14.83 -16.23 4.00
CA PRO A 386 -14.15 -15.16 4.74
C PRO A 386 -14.34 -13.81 4.06
N PHE A 387 -14.50 -12.75 4.85
CA PHE A 387 -14.57 -11.40 4.30
C PHE A 387 -13.20 -10.99 3.75
N GLU A 388 -13.15 -10.72 2.46
CA GLU A 388 -11.96 -10.23 1.76
C GLU A 388 -12.37 -9.14 0.76
N VAL A 389 -11.54 -8.09 0.65
CA VAL A 389 -11.71 -7.09 -0.40
C VAL A 389 -11.13 -7.66 -1.69
N SER A 390 -11.99 -8.34 -2.45
CA SER A 390 -11.65 -9.03 -3.70
C SER A 390 -12.31 -8.35 -4.91
N PRO A 391 -11.66 -8.34 -6.09
CA PRO A 391 -12.30 -7.91 -7.34
C PRO A 391 -13.27 -8.95 -7.93
N TRP A 392 -13.46 -10.10 -7.27
CA TRP A 392 -14.19 -11.26 -7.77
C TRP A 392 -15.41 -11.63 -6.92
N MET A 393 -16.32 -12.41 -7.51
CA MET A 393 -17.39 -13.07 -6.74
C MET A 393 -16.83 -14.08 -5.73
N PRO A 394 -17.32 -14.12 -4.47
CA PRO A 394 -16.76 -14.96 -3.41
C PRO A 394 -16.67 -16.45 -3.75
N ARG A 395 -17.69 -17.01 -4.41
CA ARG A 395 -17.79 -18.46 -4.64
C ARG A 395 -16.97 -18.97 -5.83
N TYR A 396 -16.84 -18.17 -6.88
CA TYR A 396 -16.29 -18.63 -8.16
C TYR A 396 -14.98 -17.94 -8.54
N GLY A 397 -14.58 -16.85 -7.86
CA GLY A 397 -13.35 -16.14 -8.21
C GLY A 397 -13.38 -15.50 -9.60
N THR A 398 -14.58 -15.26 -10.15
CA THR A 398 -14.81 -14.66 -11.47
C THR A 398 -15.66 -13.40 -11.36
N SER A 399 -15.60 -12.52 -12.36
CA SER A 399 -16.59 -11.45 -12.49
C SER A 399 -17.91 -11.94 -13.08
N ARG A 400 -18.96 -11.13 -12.92
CA ARG A 400 -20.26 -11.23 -13.58
C ARG A 400 -20.53 -10.04 -14.48
N PHE A 401 -19.56 -9.13 -14.59
CA PHE A 401 -19.64 -7.93 -15.41
C PHE A 401 -18.57 -7.96 -16.50
N THR A 402 -18.99 -7.67 -17.71
CA THR A 402 -18.13 -7.38 -18.85
C THR A 402 -18.63 -6.11 -19.52
N ASP A 403 -17.72 -5.34 -20.10
CA ASP A 403 -18.11 -4.19 -20.93
C ASP A 403 -18.66 -4.65 -22.30
N SER A 404 -19.08 -3.69 -23.11
CA SER A 404 -19.58 -3.95 -24.48
C SER A 404 -18.57 -4.62 -25.43
N LYS A 405 -17.27 -4.65 -25.07
CA LYS A 405 -16.19 -5.27 -25.84
C LYS A 405 -15.82 -6.65 -25.30
N GLY A 406 -16.44 -7.09 -24.21
CA GLY A 406 -16.13 -8.35 -23.52
C GLY A 406 -14.98 -8.24 -22.52
N GLU A 407 -14.49 -7.04 -22.22
CA GLU A 407 -13.46 -6.82 -21.21
C GLU A 407 -14.06 -6.91 -19.80
N ILE A 408 -13.32 -7.51 -18.86
CA ILE A 408 -13.79 -7.75 -17.50
C ILE A 408 -13.94 -6.43 -16.74
N ILE A 409 -15.09 -6.23 -16.09
CA ILE A 409 -15.31 -5.20 -15.08
C ILE A 409 -15.37 -5.86 -13.71
N HIS A 410 -14.65 -5.34 -12.72
CA HIS A 410 -14.48 -6.00 -11.43
C HIS A 410 -15.59 -5.67 -10.43
N HIS A 411 -15.82 -6.60 -9.50
CA HIS A 411 -16.75 -6.45 -8.38
C HIS A 411 -16.20 -5.53 -7.28
N PHE A 412 -17.11 -5.02 -6.46
CA PHE A 412 -16.84 -4.24 -5.25
C PHE A 412 -17.66 -4.79 -4.08
N LEU A 413 -16.96 -5.23 -3.03
CA LEU A 413 -17.55 -5.73 -1.79
C LEU A 413 -18.65 -6.78 -2.00
N SER A 414 -18.50 -7.62 -3.03
CA SER A 414 -19.43 -8.70 -3.38
C SER A 414 -20.85 -8.25 -3.78
N VAL A 415 -21.07 -6.94 -3.99
CA VAL A 415 -22.40 -6.38 -4.26
C VAL A 415 -22.44 -5.57 -5.56
N SER A 416 -21.54 -4.61 -5.76
CA SER A 416 -21.49 -3.76 -6.96
C SER A 416 -22.84 -3.15 -7.36
N SER A 417 -23.47 -2.41 -6.44
CA SER A 417 -24.83 -1.90 -6.60
C SER A 417 -24.98 -0.67 -7.49
N PHE A 418 -23.91 -0.08 -8.03
CA PHE A 418 -24.02 1.00 -9.03
C PHE A 418 -24.23 0.44 -10.44
N SER A 419 -25.18 -0.50 -10.53
CA SER A 419 -25.66 -1.16 -11.73
C SER A 419 -27.13 -1.49 -11.49
N GLU A 420 -27.98 -1.32 -12.50
CA GLU A 420 -29.42 -1.63 -12.42
C GLU A 420 -29.67 -3.09 -12.05
N TYR A 421 -28.77 -3.98 -12.51
CA TYR A 421 -28.77 -5.41 -12.18
C TYR A 421 -27.42 -5.81 -11.61
N THR A 422 -27.43 -6.64 -10.57
CA THR A 422 -26.22 -7.24 -10.02
C THR A 422 -26.47 -8.71 -9.65
N VAL A 423 -25.39 -9.48 -9.66
CA VAL A 423 -25.40 -10.88 -9.25
C VAL A 423 -24.63 -10.98 -7.95
N VAL A 424 -25.28 -11.46 -6.89
CA VAL A 424 -24.69 -11.65 -5.57
C VAL A 424 -24.81 -13.10 -5.13
N ASP A 425 -23.97 -13.49 -4.16
CA ASP A 425 -24.07 -14.80 -3.54
C ASP A 425 -25.24 -14.83 -2.54
N ILE A 426 -25.91 -15.99 -2.38
CA ILE A 426 -26.99 -16.13 -1.39
C ILE A 426 -26.52 -15.94 0.06
N ALA A 427 -25.22 -16.12 0.33
CA ALA A 427 -24.63 -15.76 1.61
C ALA A 427 -24.64 -14.23 1.84
N ASN A 428 -24.66 -13.43 0.79
CA ASN A 428 -24.61 -11.97 0.82
C ASN A 428 -25.98 -11.32 0.61
N LEU A 429 -27.08 -12.05 0.85
CA LEU A 429 -28.43 -11.57 0.58
C LEU A 429 -29.35 -11.83 1.76
N VAL A 430 -30.18 -10.84 2.09
CA VAL A 430 -31.21 -10.96 3.12
C VAL A 430 -32.57 -10.58 2.54
N LYS A 431 -33.55 -11.47 2.66
CA LYS A 431 -34.95 -11.21 2.34
C LYS A 431 -35.59 -10.32 3.41
N ILE A 432 -36.35 -9.32 2.97
CA ILE A 432 -37.02 -8.37 3.86
C ILE A 432 -38.50 -8.23 3.51
N ASP A 433 -39.26 -7.60 4.40
CA ASP A 433 -40.67 -7.29 4.16
C ASP A 433 -40.80 -6.18 3.08
N PRO A 434 -41.59 -6.40 2.01
CA PRO A 434 -41.82 -5.39 0.97
C PRO A 434 -42.50 -4.10 1.48
N ALA A 435 -43.12 -4.12 2.66
CA ALA A 435 -43.71 -2.92 3.27
C ALA A 435 -42.67 -1.90 3.76
N ILE A 436 -41.40 -2.29 3.86
CA ILE A 436 -40.34 -1.40 4.33
C ILE A 436 -39.96 -0.42 3.20
N PRO A 437 -39.94 0.90 3.46
CA PRO A 437 -39.53 1.90 2.47
C PRO A 437 -38.14 1.62 1.88
N PRO A 438 -37.99 1.54 0.54
CA PRO A 438 -36.73 1.24 -0.11
C PRO A 438 -35.58 2.18 0.28
N ASN A 439 -35.87 3.48 0.39
CA ASN A 439 -34.94 4.53 0.78
C ASN A 439 -34.52 4.48 2.28
N ARG A 440 -34.99 3.49 3.04
CA ARG A 440 -34.59 3.22 4.42
C ARG A 440 -33.97 1.86 4.57
N ALA A 441 -34.55 0.85 3.92
CA ALA A 441 -34.02 -0.50 3.89
C ALA A 441 -32.57 -0.56 3.39
N CYS A 442 -32.22 0.23 2.37
CA CYS A 442 -30.86 0.23 1.81
C CYS A 442 -29.78 0.60 2.85
N LEU A 443 -30.11 1.40 3.86
CA LEU A 443 -29.15 1.89 4.87
C LEU A 443 -28.73 0.83 5.90
N ILE A 444 -29.52 -0.23 6.04
CA ILE A 444 -29.29 -1.34 6.98
C ILE A 444 -28.23 -2.32 6.45
N SER A 445 -27.79 -2.16 5.20
CA SER A 445 -26.81 -3.04 4.57
C SER A 445 -25.36 -2.83 5.00
N CYS A 446 -25.03 -1.67 5.59
CA CYS A 446 -23.69 -1.37 6.06
C CYS A 446 -23.67 -0.43 7.28
N GLY A 447 -23.48 0.88 7.07
CA GLY A 447 -23.01 1.80 8.12
C GLY A 447 -23.93 1.92 9.33
N ILE A 448 -25.25 1.94 9.14
CA ILE A 448 -26.20 2.07 10.27
C ILE A 448 -26.20 0.80 11.11
N SER A 449 -26.31 -0.36 10.47
CA SER A 449 -26.21 -1.66 11.16
C SER A 449 -24.89 -1.81 11.87
N ALA A 450 -23.79 -1.36 11.27
CA ALA A 450 -22.48 -1.40 11.91
C ALA A 450 -22.46 -0.60 13.22
N GLY A 451 -22.99 0.64 13.22
CA GLY A 451 -23.03 1.46 14.43
C GLY A 451 -23.98 0.92 15.50
N VAL A 452 -25.23 0.64 15.14
CA VAL A 452 -26.24 0.12 16.08
C VAL A 452 -25.80 -1.24 16.65
N GLY A 453 -25.29 -2.11 15.78
CA GLY A 453 -24.74 -3.40 16.15
C GLY A 453 -23.54 -3.29 17.07
N ALA A 454 -22.63 -2.35 16.83
CA ALA A 454 -21.47 -2.18 17.69
C ALA A 454 -21.86 -1.86 19.13
N ALA A 455 -22.85 -0.98 19.34
CA ALA A 455 -23.37 -0.68 20.67
C ALA A 455 -24.11 -1.88 21.28
N TRP A 456 -25.04 -2.49 20.53
CA TRP A 456 -25.92 -3.53 21.04
C TRP A 456 -25.23 -4.89 21.23
N ARG A 457 -24.43 -5.34 20.27
CA ARG A 457 -23.90 -6.70 20.18
C ARG A 457 -22.43 -6.80 20.55
N THR A 458 -21.59 -5.95 19.97
CA THR A 458 -20.14 -6.02 20.21
C THR A 458 -19.80 -5.49 21.60
N ALA A 459 -20.21 -4.27 21.91
CA ALA A 459 -19.99 -3.67 23.21
C ALA A 459 -20.88 -4.31 24.27
N GLY A 460 -22.14 -4.57 23.92
CA GLY A 460 -23.16 -5.00 24.87
C GLY A 460 -23.42 -3.90 25.89
N VAL A 461 -23.65 -2.66 25.42
CA VAL A 461 -23.85 -1.50 26.28
C VAL A 461 -24.95 -1.79 27.31
N GLU A 462 -24.64 -1.60 28.59
CA GLU A 462 -25.62 -1.81 29.66
C GLU A 462 -26.48 -0.55 29.87
N PRO A 463 -27.74 -0.72 30.33
CA PRO A 463 -28.53 0.40 30.80
C PRO A 463 -27.80 1.16 31.90
N GLY A 464 -27.78 2.50 31.82
CA GLY A 464 -27.07 3.34 32.77
C GLY A 464 -25.64 3.72 32.36
N SER A 465 -25.02 3.04 31.40
CA SER A 465 -23.62 3.26 31.04
C SER A 465 -23.34 4.65 30.44
N THR A 466 -22.08 5.06 30.54
CA THR A 466 -21.51 6.22 29.83
C THR A 466 -20.79 5.77 28.56
N VAL A 467 -21.14 6.39 27.44
CA VAL A 467 -20.59 6.09 26.12
C VAL A 467 -19.87 7.32 25.55
N ALA A 468 -18.70 7.13 24.95
CA ALA A 468 -17.99 8.16 24.18
C ALA A 468 -17.80 7.72 22.72
N ILE A 469 -18.10 8.60 21.77
CA ILE A 469 -18.12 8.29 20.33
C ILE A 469 -17.21 9.25 19.58
N PHE A 470 -16.15 8.73 18.97
CA PHE A 470 -15.15 9.49 18.23
C PHE A 470 -15.46 9.48 16.74
N GLY A 471 -15.90 10.63 16.22
CA GLY A 471 -16.35 10.83 14.85
C GLY A 471 -17.87 10.71 14.72
N LEU A 472 -18.55 11.83 14.46
CA LEU A 472 -20.01 11.93 14.36
C LEU A 472 -20.52 11.91 12.92
N GLY A 473 -19.93 11.03 12.08
CA GLY A 473 -20.53 10.66 10.80
C GLY A 473 -21.70 9.69 10.97
N SER A 474 -22.22 9.15 9.88
CA SER A 474 -23.38 8.23 9.92
C SER A 474 -23.14 6.99 10.79
N ILE A 475 -21.91 6.45 10.84
CA ILE A 475 -21.58 5.33 11.73
C ILE A 475 -21.64 5.77 13.21
N GLY A 476 -21.02 6.90 13.55
CA GLY A 476 -21.01 7.42 14.92
C GLY A 476 -22.41 7.79 15.42
N LEU A 477 -23.23 8.40 14.57
CA LEU A 477 -24.64 8.68 14.88
C LEU A 477 -25.46 7.39 15.05
N ALA A 478 -25.16 6.34 14.29
CA ALA A 478 -25.77 5.02 14.48
C ALA A 478 -25.30 4.33 15.77
N VAL A 479 -24.06 4.53 16.21
CA VAL A 479 -23.61 4.11 17.55
C VAL A 479 -24.38 4.85 18.63
N ALA A 480 -24.59 6.17 18.50
CA ALA A 480 -25.36 6.95 19.47
C ALA A 480 -26.79 6.41 19.59
N GLU A 481 -27.43 6.14 18.46
CA GLU A 481 -28.77 5.56 18.42
C GLU A 481 -28.81 4.15 19.02
N GLY A 482 -27.80 3.32 18.73
CA GLY A 482 -27.65 1.99 19.35
C GLY A 482 -27.45 2.06 20.87
N ALA A 483 -26.64 3.00 21.35
CA ALA A 483 -26.40 3.22 22.77
C ALA A 483 -27.67 3.72 23.49
N ARG A 484 -28.43 4.63 22.85
CA ARG A 484 -29.74 5.09 23.33
C ARG A 484 -30.72 3.93 23.45
N LEU A 485 -30.79 3.06 22.43
CA LEU A 485 -31.62 1.85 22.44
C LEU A 485 -31.23 0.85 23.54
N CYS A 486 -29.95 0.82 23.92
CA CYS A 486 -29.46 0.00 25.04
C CYS A 486 -29.67 0.64 26.41
N GLY A 487 -30.14 1.89 26.48
CA GLY A 487 -30.42 2.60 27.73
C GLY A 487 -29.20 3.30 28.35
N ALA A 488 -28.18 3.65 27.57
CA ALA A 488 -27.09 4.50 28.04
C ALA A 488 -27.63 5.86 28.52
N THR A 489 -27.10 6.39 29.62
CA THR A 489 -27.60 7.64 30.23
C THR A 489 -26.78 8.87 29.86
N LYS A 490 -25.52 8.67 29.50
CA LYS A 490 -24.60 9.72 29.05
C LYS A 490 -23.93 9.27 27.76
N ILE A 491 -24.18 9.99 26.67
CA ILE A 491 -23.66 9.68 25.33
C ILE A 491 -22.91 10.92 24.83
N ILE A 492 -21.58 10.83 24.90
CA ILE A 492 -20.65 11.92 24.60
C ILE A 492 -20.20 11.80 23.14
N GLY A 493 -20.50 12.79 22.32
CA GLY A 493 -19.98 12.88 20.97
C GLY A 493 -18.65 13.63 20.92
N VAL A 494 -17.71 13.14 20.11
CA VAL A 494 -16.43 13.81 19.84
C VAL A 494 -16.28 14.03 18.35
N ASP A 495 -16.18 15.29 17.92
CA ASP A 495 -15.93 15.65 16.52
C ASP A 495 -15.21 17.00 16.42
N VAL A 496 -14.54 17.25 15.30
CA VAL A 496 -13.91 18.54 14.99
C VAL A 496 -14.91 19.56 14.43
N ASN A 497 -16.08 19.10 13.95
CA ASN A 497 -17.15 19.99 13.54
C ASN A 497 -18.21 20.11 14.66
N PRO A 498 -18.32 21.28 15.33
CA PRO A 498 -19.30 21.48 16.40
C PRO A 498 -20.76 21.43 15.92
N GLU A 499 -21.04 21.72 14.64
CA GLU A 499 -22.41 21.70 14.09
C GLU A 499 -23.03 20.30 14.14
N LYS A 500 -22.19 19.25 14.15
CA LYS A 500 -22.66 17.86 14.25
C LYS A 500 -23.27 17.54 15.61
N TYR A 501 -23.03 18.34 16.64
CA TYR A 501 -23.65 18.13 17.94
C TYR A 501 -25.17 18.30 17.87
N GLU A 502 -25.66 19.35 17.21
CA GLU A 502 -27.10 19.60 17.10
C GLU A 502 -27.83 18.50 16.33
N ILE A 503 -27.17 17.93 15.32
CA ILE A 503 -27.66 16.75 14.62
C ILE A 503 -27.66 15.53 15.56
N GLY A 504 -26.55 15.30 16.26
CA GLY A 504 -26.38 14.14 17.14
C GLY A 504 -27.32 14.09 18.33
N LYS A 505 -27.83 15.23 18.83
CA LYS A 505 -28.90 15.26 19.85
C LYS A 505 -30.14 14.48 19.42
N LYS A 506 -30.47 14.48 18.12
CA LYS A 506 -31.61 13.72 17.57
C LYS A 506 -31.39 12.19 17.62
N PHE A 507 -30.16 11.75 17.81
CA PHE A 507 -29.74 10.35 17.92
C PHE A 507 -29.33 9.97 19.35
N GLY A 508 -29.58 10.85 20.33
CA GLY A 508 -29.37 10.58 21.75
C GLY A 508 -28.09 11.12 22.36
N LEU A 509 -27.29 11.94 21.64
CA LEU A 509 -26.15 12.62 22.28
C LEU A 509 -26.62 13.51 23.43
N THR A 510 -25.95 13.39 24.57
CA THR A 510 -26.20 14.21 25.77
C THR A 510 -25.16 15.30 25.96
N ASP A 511 -23.93 15.05 25.47
CA ASP A 511 -22.77 15.91 25.67
C ASP A 511 -21.90 15.92 24.40
N PHE A 512 -21.04 16.94 24.29
CA PHE A 512 -20.12 17.08 23.17
C PHE A 512 -18.74 17.53 23.64
N VAL A 513 -17.70 16.97 23.03
CA VAL A 513 -16.31 17.37 23.19
C VAL A 513 -15.74 17.69 21.81
N HIS A 514 -15.20 18.90 21.65
CA HIS A 514 -14.55 19.28 20.40
C HIS A 514 -13.21 18.56 20.25
N GLY A 515 -12.98 17.93 19.08
CA GLY A 515 -11.79 17.11 18.80
C GLY A 515 -10.51 17.87 18.44
N GLY A 516 -10.55 19.20 18.39
CA GLY A 516 -9.36 20.06 18.18
C GLY A 516 -8.52 20.25 19.45
N GLU A 517 -7.30 20.78 19.31
CA GLU A 517 -6.43 21.15 20.44
C GLU A 517 -7.13 22.21 21.31
N SER A 518 -7.79 21.78 22.39
CA SER A 518 -8.23 22.67 23.45
C SER A 518 -7.03 23.12 24.28
N GLU A 519 -7.09 24.31 24.87
CA GLU A 519 -6.03 24.92 25.69
C GLU A 519 -5.41 23.91 26.69
N ASN A 520 -4.29 23.28 26.29
CA ASN A 520 -3.45 22.36 27.07
C ASN A 520 -4.03 21.00 27.54
N LYS A 521 -5.17 20.50 27.03
CA LYS A 521 -5.71 19.18 27.41
C LYS A 521 -6.06 18.29 26.21
N SER A 522 -5.69 17.00 26.30
CA SER A 522 -6.14 15.97 25.35
C SER A 522 -7.62 15.65 25.56
N VAL A 523 -8.30 15.21 24.49
CA VAL A 523 -9.71 14.80 24.52
C VAL A 523 -9.96 13.74 25.60
N SER A 524 -9.07 12.77 25.71
CA SER A 524 -9.12 11.74 26.75
C SER A 524 -9.13 12.29 28.18
N LYS A 525 -8.32 13.32 28.48
CA LYS A 525 -8.34 13.95 29.81
C LYS A 525 -9.66 14.64 30.09
N VAL A 526 -10.21 15.34 29.10
CA VAL A 526 -11.53 16.00 29.22
C VAL A 526 -12.61 14.96 29.52
N ILE A 527 -12.65 13.86 28.77
CA ILE A 527 -13.63 12.79 29.00
C ILE A 527 -13.45 12.17 30.39
N ILE A 528 -12.20 11.89 30.81
CA ILE A 528 -11.93 11.33 32.14
C ILE A 528 -12.44 12.25 33.26
N GLU A 529 -12.19 13.56 33.15
CA GLU A 529 -12.66 14.56 34.11
C GLU A 529 -14.20 14.63 34.15
N MET A 530 -14.86 14.70 32.99
CA MET A 530 -16.33 14.80 32.86
C MET A 530 -17.10 13.55 33.31
N THR A 531 -16.42 12.40 33.38
CA THR A 531 -17.02 11.09 33.69
C THR A 531 -16.50 10.51 35.02
N GLY A 532 -15.66 11.25 35.74
CA GLY A 532 -15.07 10.81 36.99
C GLY A 532 -14.28 9.51 36.86
N GLY A 533 -13.51 9.33 35.77
CA GLY A 533 -12.63 8.17 35.59
C GLY A 533 -12.60 7.51 34.20
N GLY A 534 -13.34 8.04 33.22
CA GLY A 534 -13.43 7.52 31.86
C GLY A 534 -14.82 6.93 31.54
N ALA A 535 -15.12 6.80 30.25
CA ALA A 535 -16.37 6.20 29.76
C ALA A 535 -16.34 4.67 29.86
N ASP A 536 -17.49 4.04 30.06
CA ASP A 536 -17.62 2.57 30.11
C ASP A 536 -17.37 1.97 28.72
N TYR A 537 -17.84 2.66 27.68
CA TYR A 537 -17.68 2.24 26.30
C TYR A 537 -17.19 3.39 25.43
N CYS A 538 -16.12 3.17 24.68
CA CYS A 538 -15.64 4.11 23.66
C CYS A 538 -15.76 3.50 22.27
N PHE A 539 -16.21 4.28 21.29
CA PHE A 539 -16.34 3.85 19.90
C PHE A 539 -15.52 4.75 18.99
N GLU A 540 -14.63 4.17 18.19
CA GLU A 540 -13.87 4.87 17.17
C GLU A 540 -14.53 4.68 15.80
N CYS A 541 -14.99 5.77 15.21
CA CYS A 541 -15.85 5.78 14.01
C CYS A 541 -15.29 6.65 12.88
N ALA A 542 -14.06 7.18 13.00
CA ALA A 542 -13.44 8.07 12.02
C ALA A 542 -12.39 7.37 11.15
N GLY A 543 -11.75 6.31 11.65
CA GLY A 543 -10.72 5.54 10.94
C GLY A 543 -9.33 6.15 11.06
N MET A 544 -8.93 6.55 12.27
CA MET A 544 -7.58 7.06 12.53
C MET A 544 -6.94 6.39 13.74
N ALA A 545 -5.75 5.80 13.58
CA ALA A 545 -5.02 5.16 14.68
C ALA A 545 -4.77 6.08 15.88
N SER A 546 -4.59 7.39 15.65
CA SER A 546 -4.48 8.38 16.73
C SER A 546 -5.77 8.54 17.52
N LEU A 547 -6.94 8.47 16.87
CA LEU A 547 -8.24 8.51 17.55
C LEU A 547 -8.55 7.18 18.26
N MET A 548 -8.06 6.05 17.74
CA MET A 548 -8.15 4.77 18.44
C MET A 548 -7.40 4.82 19.77
N HIS A 549 -6.23 5.48 19.80
CA HIS A 549 -5.48 5.75 21.03
C HIS A 549 -6.24 6.63 22.01
N GLU A 550 -6.79 7.75 21.55
CA GLU A 550 -7.58 8.64 22.40
C GLU A 550 -8.84 7.94 22.94
N ALA A 551 -9.53 7.14 22.13
CA ALA A 551 -10.68 6.35 22.54
C ALA A 551 -10.31 5.33 23.63
N TYR A 552 -9.18 4.64 23.46
CA TYR A 552 -8.66 3.70 24.46
C TYR A 552 -8.22 4.40 25.75
N ALA A 553 -7.57 5.55 25.65
CA ALA A 553 -7.19 6.37 26.80
C ALA A 553 -8.42 6.85 27.58
N SER A 554 -9.49 7.24 26.88
CA SER A 554 -10.76 7.72 27.43
C SER A 554 -11.60 6.65 28.12
N CYS A 555 -11.33 5.36 27.85
CA CYS A 555 -12.00 4.25 28.51
C CYS A 555 -11.68 4.18 29.99
N ARG A 556 -12.66 3.76 30.78
CA ARG A 556 -12.55 3.53 32.21
C ARG A 556 -11.61 2.37 32.51
N LYS A 557 -10.76 2.53 33.53
CA LYS A 557 -9.87 1.46 33.99
C LYS A 557 -10.68 0.34 34.65
N GLY A 558 -10.28 -0.91 34.45
CA GLY A 558 -10.86 -2.10 35.06
C GLY A 558 -11.88 -2.84 34.19
N TRP A 559 -12.78 -2.13 33.51
CA TRP A 559 -13.83 -2.77 32.69
C TRP A 559 -14.13 -2.08 31.35
N GLY A 560 -13.57 -0.89 31.10
CA GLY A 560 -13.91 -0.10 29.92
C GLY A 560 -13.58 -0.83 28.61
N LYS A 561 -14.49 -0.76 27.63
CA LYS A 561 -14.32 -1.39 26.31
C LYS A 561 -14.21 -0.34 25.21
N THR A 562 -13.16 -0.44 24.41
CA THR A 562 -12.99 0.34 23.18
C THR A 562 -13.33 -0.51 21.96
N ILE A 563 -14.26 -0.03 21.14
CA ILE A 563 -14.75 -0.69 19.94
C ILE A 563 -14.30 0.12 18.72
N VAL A 564 -13.56 -0.51 17.81
CA VAL A 564 -13.04 0.11 16.59
C VAL A 564 -13.94 -0.26 15.40
N LEU A 565 -14.52 0.75 14.76
CA LEU A 565 -15.31 0.64 13.53
C LEU A 565 -14.66 1.32 12.34
N GLY A 566 -13.92 2.41 12.59
CA GLY A 566 -13.29 3.19 11.55
C GLY A 566 -12.23 2.39 10.79
N VAL A 567 -12.20 2.57 9.47
CA VAL A 567 -11.19 1.95 8.59
C VAL A 567 -10.08 2.98 8.34
N ASP A 568 -8.90 2.71 8.88
CA ASP A 568 -7.71 3.53 8.64
C ASP A 568 -7.07 3.20 7.27
N LYS A 569 -6.13 4.03 6.85
CA LYS A 569 -5.34 3.88 5.64
C LYS A 569 -4.59 2.54 5.65
N PRO A 570 -4.43 1.90 4.47
CA PRO A 570 -3.66 0.66 4.36
C PRO A 570 -2.26 0.80 4.97
N GLY A 571 -1.92 -0.11 5.88
CA GLY A 571 -0.61 -0.17 6.55
C GLY A 571 -0.51 0.63 7.86
N SER A 572 -1.54 1.39 8.25
CA SER A 572 -1.62 2.03 9.56
C SER A 572 -1.54 0.98 10.69
N LYS A 573 -0.89 1.34 11.79
CA LYS A 573 -0.68 0.46 12.97
C LYS A 573 -1.15 1.16 14.23
N LEU A 574 -1.83 0.41 15.09
CA LEU A 574 -2.10 0.80 16.46
C LEU A 574 -0.98 0.28 17.37
N SER A 575 -0.43 1.14 18.23
CA SER A 575 0.75 0.82 19.06
C SER A 575 0.51 1.12 20.54
N LEU A 576 -0.06 0.16 21.27
CA LEU A 576 -0.32 0.30 22.71
C LEU A 576 0.87 -0.18 23.54
N SER A 577 1.08 0.44 24.70
CA SER A 577 2.06 -0.03 25.68
C SER A 577 1.59 -1.33 26.33
N CYS A 578 2.42 -2.38 26.30
CA CYS A 578 2.09 -3.67 26.93
C CYS A 578 1.81 -3.53 28.43
N SER A 579 2.55 -2.67 29.13
CA SER A 579 2.33 -2.43 30.55
C SER A 579 0.99 -1.74 30.81
N GLU A 580 0.60 -0.79 29.94
CA GLU A 580 -0.69 -0.12 30.04
C GLU A 580 -1.84 -1.09 29.78
N VAL A 581 -1.74 -1.93 28.75
CA VAL A 581 -2.75 -2.95 28.45
C VAL A 581 -2.90 -3.92 29.62
N LEU A 582 -1.79 -4.42 30.17
CA LEU A 582 -1.80 -5.38 31.28
C LEU A 582 -2.39 -4.78 32.57
N ILE A 583 -2.02 -3.54 32.91
CA ILE A 583 -2.34 -2.93 34.21
C ILE A 583 -3.73 -2.26 34.19
N SER A 584 -4.16 -1.72 33.04
CA SER A 584 -5.38 -0.91 32.99
C SER A 584 -6.67 -1.71 33.07
N GLY A 585 -6.65 -3.01 32.79
CA GLY A 585 -7.84 -3.86 32.76
C GLY A 585 -8.86 -3.50 31.66
N LYS A 586 -8.46 -2.66 30.69
CA LYS A 586 -9.32 -2.23 29.58
C LYS A 586 -9.38 -3.31 28.49
N SER A 587 -10.44 -3.29 27.70
CA SER A 587 -10.58 -4.13 26.50
C SER A 587 -10.54 -3.29 25.23
N LEU A 588 -9.87 -3.79 24.19
CA LEU A 588 -9.91 -3.23 22.84
C LEU A 588 -10.39 -4.33 21.87
N MET A 589 -11.35 -4.01 21.02
CA MET A 589 -11.90 -4.91 20.02
C MET A 589 -12.27 -4.19 18.74
N GLY A 590 -12.14 -4.86 17.60
CA GLY A 590 -12.73 -4.40 16.33
C GLY A 590 -14.08 -5.07 16.10
N CYS A 591 -14.95 -4.45 15.29
CA CYS A 591 -16.17 -5.11 14.83
C CYS A 591 -16.48 -4.79 13.37
N LEU A 592 -16.56 -5.86 12.56
CA LEU A 592 -17.09 -5.77 11.21
C LEU A 592 -18.62 -5.86 11.26
N PHE A 593 -19.31 -4.98 10.55
CA PHE A 593 -20.79 -4.91 10.53
C PHE A 593 -21.42 -4.89 11.94
N GLY A 594 -20.73 -4.29 12.91
CA GLY A 594 -21.22 -4.16 14.30
C GLY A 594 -21.38 -5.49 15.04
N GLY A 595 -20.70 -6.55 14.60
CA GLY A 595 -20.89 -7.88 15.20
C GLY A 595 -22.27 -8.51 14.89
N LEU A 596 -23.03 -7.93 13.96
CA LEU A 596 -24.32 -8.46 13.53
C LEU A 596 -24.14 -9.56 12.50
N LYS A 597 -24.94 -10.61 12.65
CA LYS A 597 -25.22 -11.56 11.57
C LYS A 597 -26.31 -11.01 10.65
N PRO A 598 -26.04 -10.85 9.35
CA PRO A 598 -27.01 -10.34 8.38
C PRO A 598 -28.38 -11.00 8.46
N LYS A 599 -28.47 -12.33 8.26
CA LYS A 599 -29.77 -13.01 8.11
C LYS A 599 -30.60 -13.01 9.39
N SER A 600 -29.95 -13.03 10.55
CA SER A 600 -30.65 -13.05 11.85
C SER A 600 -30.99 -11.66 12.40
N HIS A 601 -30.15 -10.65 12.18
CA HIS A 601 -30.28 -9.37 12.88
C HIS A 601 -30.79 -8.22 12.00
N VAL A 602 -30.57 -8.25 10.68
CA VAL A 602 -31.15 -7.24 9.78
C VAL A 602 -32.69 -7.18 9.91
N PRO A 603 -33.42 -8.32 9.92
CA PRO A 603 -34.87 -8.28 10.14
C PRO A 603 -35.27 -7.67 11.49
N ILE A 604 -34.46 -7.86 12.55
CA ILE A 604 -34.73 -7.28 13.88
C ILE A 604 -34.59 -5.76 13.84
N LEU A 605 -33.55 -5.24 13.19
CA LEU A 605 -33.36 -3.79 13.06
C LEU A 605 -34.48 -3.14 12.23
N LEU A 606 -34.87 -3.79 11.14
CA LEU A 606 -35.97 -3.34 10.30
C LEU A 606 -37.31 -3.37 11.06
N LYS A 607 -37.55 -4.41 11.85
CA LYS A 607 -38.72 -4.44 12.73
C LYS A 607 -38.71 -3.29 13.73
N ARG A 608 -37.59 -3.02 14.41
CA ARG A 608 -37.45 -1.87 15.33
C ARG A 608 -37.69 -0.52 14.64
N TYR A 609 -37.32 -0.40 13.37
CA TYR A 609 -37.65 0.79 12.58
C TYR A 609 -39.16 0.91 12.35
N MET A 610 -39.82 -0.18 11.92
CA MET A 610 -41.27 -0.20 11.72
C MET A 610 -42.06 0.05 13.03
N ASP A 611 -41.53 -0.43 14.15
CA ASP A 611 -42.06 -0.20 15.51
C ASP A 611 -41.72 1.21 16.05
N LYS A 612 -41.03 2.05 15.25
CA LYS A 612 -40.60 3.42 15.58
C LYS A 612 -39.64 3.53 16.76
N GLU A 613 -38.95 2.44 17.10
CA GLU A 613 -37.92 2.43 18.13
C GLU A 613 -36.58 2.93 17.59
N LEU A 614 -36.26 2.58 16.34
CA LEU A 614 -35.01 2.94 15.65
C LEU A 614 -35.25 4.08 14.65
N ASN A 615 -34.50 5.18 14.78
CA ASN A 615 -34.57 6.32 13.87
C ASN A 615 -33.69 6.10 12.62
N LEU A 616 -34.30 5.70 11.49
CA LEU A 616 -33.61 5.67 10.19
C LEU A 616 -33.82 6.95 9.38
N ASP A 617 -34.94 7.65 9.59
CA ASP A 617 -35.30 8.84 8.82
C ASP A 617 -34.29 9.97 8.98
N GLY A 618 -33.73 10.14 10.18
CA GLY A 618 -32.75 11.18 10.46
C GLY A 618 -31.44 11.05 9.69
N PHE A 619 -31.13 9.87 9.11
CA PHE A 619 -29.87 9.64 8.39
C PHE A 619 -29.92 10.13 6.95
N VAL A 620 -31.09 10.12 6.31
CA VAL A 620 -31.22 10.51 4.89
C VAL A 620 -31.37 12.01 4.79
N THR A 621 -30.35 12.67 4.26
CA THR A 621 -30.36 14.13 4.07
C THR A 621 -30.63 14.52 2.62
N HIS A 622 -30.33 13.65 1.67
CA HIS A 622 -30.50 13.90 0.25
C HIS A 622 -31.02 12.66 -0.48
N GLU A 623 -31.75 12.87 -1.56
CA GLU A 623 -32.08 11.84 -2.54
C GLU A 623 -31.79 12.38 -3.93
N VAL A 624 -31.17 11.57 -4.79
CA VAL A 624 -30.84 11.91 -6.19
C VAL A 624 -31.20 10.77 -7.12
N GLU A 625 -31.25 11.06 -8.41
CA GLU A 625 -31.37 10.05 -9.47
C GLU A 625 -29.97 9.50 -9.82
N PHE A 626 -29.91 8.27 -10.35
CA PHE A 626 -28.64 7.60 -10.68
C PHE A 626 -27.79 8.38 -11.69
N LYS A 627 -28.43 9.09 -12.64
CA LYS A 627 -27.73 9.97 -13.60
C LYS A 627 -26.94 11.10 -12.92
N ASP A 628 -27.36 11.51 -11.71
CA ASP A 628 -26.76 12.58 -10.92
C ASP A 628 -25.83 12.04 -9.82
N ILE A 629 -25.36 10.79 -9.94
CA ILE A 629 -24.52 10.14 -8.92
C ILE A 629 -23.28 10.97 -8.54
N ASN A 630 -22.66 11.68 -9.49
CA ASN A 630 -21.50 12.54 -9.18
C ASN A 630 -21.86 13.65 -8.19
N LYS A 631 -23.07 14.21 -8.27
CA LYS A 631 -23.56 15.20 -7.28
C LYS A 631 -23.64 14.58 -5.89
N ALA A 632 -24.03 13.31 -5.76
CA ALA A 632 -24.02 12.61 -4.47
C ALA A 632 -22.59 12.45 -3.91
N PHE A 633 -21.60 12.21 -4.78
CA PHE A 633 -20.19 12.18 -4.38
C PHE A 633 -19.73 13.56 -3.89
N ASP A 634 -20.03 14.63 -4.62
CA ASP A 634 -19.66 16.00 -4.26
C ASP A 634 -20.24 16.39 -2.89
N LEU A 635 -21.53 16.12 -2.65
CA LEU A 635 -22.21 16.37 -1.37
C LEU A 635 -21.55 15.65 -0.18
N LEU A 636 -21.04 14.43 -0.39
CA LEU A 636 -20.32 13.66 0.62
C LEU A 636 -18.91 14.22 0.87
N ILE A 637 -18.19 14.60 -0.18
CA ILE A 637 -16.84 15.18 -0.09
C ILE A 637 -16.88 16.53 0.63
N GLU A 638 -17.88 17.36 0.33
CA GLU A 638 -18.08 18.67 0.95
C GLU A 638 -18.62 18.58 2.39
N GLY A 639 -18.95 17.39 2.88
CA GLY A 639 -19.47 17.17 4.24
C GLY A 639 -20.89 17.69 4.47
N GLN A 640 -21.62 18.03 3.41
CA GLN A 640 -23.01 18.52 3.47
C GLN A 640 -24.03 17.39 3.59
N CYS A 641 -23.59 16.13 3.48
CA CYS A 641 -24.46 14.96 3.45
C CYS A 641 -24.09 13.92 4.52
N LEU A 642 -25.10 13.38 5.22
CA LEU A 642 -24.95 12.17 6.05
C LEU A 642 -25.13 10.91 5.20
N ARG A 643 -26.29 10.78 4.57
CA ARG A 643 -26.60 9.77 3.55
C ARG A 643 -27.39 10.37 2.41
N CYS A 644 -26.96 10.03 1.20
CA CYS A 644 -27.64 10.34 -0.03
C CYS A 644 -28.18 9.04 -0.61
N VAL A 645 -29.50 8.94 -0.78
CA VAL A 645 -30.14 7.80 -1.44
C VAL A 645 -30.13 8.05 -2.94
N ILE A 646 -29.70 7.06 -3.71
CA ILE A 646 -29.62 7.13 -5.16
C ILE A 646 -30.71 6.21 -5.74
N TRP A 647 -31.63 6.78 -6.50
CA TRP A 647 -32.71 6.05 -7.18
C TRP A 647 -32.25 5.63 -8.57
N MET A 648 -32.36 4.33 -8.89
CA MET A 648 -32.09 3.83 -10.24
C MET A 648 -33.12 4.37 -11.23
N ASP A 649 -34.39 4.14 -10.92
CA ASP A 649 -35.55 4.72 -11.60
C ASP A 649 -36.51 5.21 -10.52
N LYS A 650 -36.93 6.48 -10.59
CA LYS A 650 -37.86 7.09 -9.62
C LYS A 650 -39.28 7.15 -10.16
#